data_AF-A0A8S1C8A4-F1
#
_entry.id   AF-A0A8S1C8A4-F1
#
_cell.length_a   1.000
_cell.length_b   1.000
_cell.length_c   1.000
_cell.angle_alpha   90.00
_cell.angle_beta   90.00
_cell.angle_gamma   90.00
#
_symmetry.space_group_name_H-M   'P 1'
#
loop_
_entity.id
_entity.type
_entity.pdbx_description
1 polymer ?
#
loop_
_entity_poly.entity_id
_entity_poly.type
_entity_poly.pdbx_seq_one_letter_code
_entity_poly.pdbx_strand_id
1 'polypeptide(L)'
;MSRRKHDEDDGYDRIYRKRRKVSENQDIEDRLESLILRVGEKSTSSLESNLEGLASVLEADLGSFRVKILRILADCATNMPEKCTIYTTLIGLLNAKNYSFGGEFVEYMVRNFKDALKNCKWDAARYALRFLADLVNCHVIAAGSLLQLLDNMVDAAKEDGVPQVRKDWYIYAVLSILPWVGRELYEKKEQSLDTLMSAIEVFLIKRHKNHHEALKVWHSDVPHPQEEYLDCLWSQIRKLRQDNWAEKHIPRPYLAFDSILCEALQHNLPALLPPPHHDSYHYPMPWVVFRMFDYTDCPEGPILPGAHSIERFLIEEHLHQIIESHHLERKDAAAQLLDVPYKQKIPLDYMIVEVIFAELFHMPSPRYLEVCYGSIFIELCKLHPSRMPQVLAQATELLFSRIDSMNTACFDRLVNWFSYHLSNFQFRWSWEDWESCLQLDPEHPRPKFIKEVLLKAQRLAYHERIHKIVPETFEPLIPEKPEPTFKYSDDTAPGANTARAIADAIRERCTPEEVLTGLAELPNPRAGVDEGDASSYNPLKIDVFVQTLLQLGMKSFSHSFAAISKFHYVFKVLAESEEAQICVLRSMFELWHNHQQMMVVLVDKMLKTQIIECSAVANWIFSKDMNGEFTKMYLWEILHLTIRKMSKHVQRLGSELSDARERLRRDESHSSESDEEMGGEGAGGSGVGKSGSGDDKDKPSEDMVERMEERLEAAQADQKNLFLIIFQRFIMILSEHLVRCDTDNRDFDTFWYRWTIGRLQQVFLAHHEQVQKYSSTLETLLFTHDLDPHILKVFQQFVSLRA
;
A
#
# COMPACT_ATOMS: atom_id res chain seq x y z
N MET A 1 11.58 -0.36 43.36
CA MET A 1 12.42 0.48 44.25
C MET A 1 13.79 0.55 43.59
N SER A 2 14.41 1.68 43.27
CA SER A 2 14.54 2.94 43.99
C SER A 2 14.53 4.14 43.03
N ARG A 3 13.92 5.23 43.51
CA ARG A 3 13.75 6.55 42.88
C ARG A 3 15.08 7.33 42.80
N ARG A 4 15.28 8.07 41.72
CA ARG A 4 16.12 9.29 41.62
C ARG A 4 15.55 10.16 40.49
N LYS A 5 15.45 11.49 40.56
CA LYS A 5 15.38 12.47 41.65
C LYS A 5 14.87 13.74 40.94
N HIS A 6 13.88 14.40 41.52
CA HIS A 6 13.33 15.69 41.08
C HIS A 6 14.37 16.76 41.38
N ASP A 7 14.77 17.56 40.38
CA ASP A 7 15.44 18.85 40.59
C ASP A 7 14.48 19.92 40.05
N GLU A 8 13.86 20.62 40.99
CA GLU A 8 13.13 21.88 40.82
C GLU A 8 13.93 23.00 41.52
N ASP A 9 13.79 24.21 40.98
CA ASP A 9 14.42 25.50 41.33
C ASP A 9 15.89 25.67 40.89
N ASP A 10 16.25 26.71 40.12
CA ASP A 10 15.78 28.10 40.23
C ASP A 10 15.36 28.72 38.90
N GLY A 11 14.19 29.37 38.93
CA GLY A 11 13.73 30.24 37.87
C GLY A 11 14.47 31.57 37.87
N TYR A 12 15.12 31.91 36.75
CA TYR A 12 15.41 33.30 36.37
C TYR A 12 15.63 33.51 34.85
N ASP A 13 15.12 32.63 33.98
CA ASP A 13 15.30 32.74 32.51
C ASP A 13 13.99 32.83 31.69
N ARG A 14 12.88 33.22 32.33
CA ARG A 14 11.57 33.37 31.66
C ARG A 14 11.27 34.76 31.11
N ILE A 15 12.23 35.68 31.11
CA ILE A 15 12.05 37.03 30.59
C ILE A 15 13.20 37.29 29.63
N TYR A 16 13.06 36.91 28.35
CA TYR A 16 13.75 37.50 27.17
C TYR A 16 13.65 36.60 25.92
N ARG A 17 12.55 35.85 25.72
CA ARG A 17 12.08 35.62 24.35
C ARG A 17 11.24 36.82 23.96
N LYS A 18 11.84 37.79 23.26
CA LYS A 18 11.09 38.79 22.49
C LYS A 18 10.11 38.02 21.61
N ARG A 19 8.83 37.97 22.02
CA ARG A 19 7.72 37.66 21.12
C ARG A 19 7.89 38.60 19.94
N ARG A 20 8.24 38.07 18.76
CA ARG A 20 7.98 38.79 17.51
C ARG A 20 6.50 39.15 17.57
N LYS A 21 6.18 40.45 17.60
CA LYS A 21 4.81 40.92 17.45
C LYS A 21 4.30 40.32 16.15
N VAL A 22 3.39 39.36 16.25
CA VAL A 22 2.55 38.97 15.13
C VAL A 22 1.82 40.24 14.70
N SER A 23 1.81 40.54 13.40
CA SER A 23 1.13 41.75 12.90
C SER A 23 -0.38 41.60 13.14
N GLU A 24 -1.10 42.68 13.44
CA GLU A 24 -2.56 42.63 13.61
C GLU A 24 -3.26 41.99 12.39
N ASN A 25 -2.69 42.17 11.19
CA ASN A 25 -3.18 41.52 9.98
C ASN A 25 -3.02 39.99 10.02
N GLN A 26 -1.92 39.47 10.55
CA GLN A 26 -1.70 38.02 10.67
C GLN A 26 -2.66 37.41 11.72
N ASP A 27 -2.92 38.11 12.82
CA ASP A 27 -3.91 37.66 13.82
C ASP A 27 -5.33 37.59 13.23
N ILE A 28 -5.69 38.53 12.35
CA ILE A 28 -6.98 38.51 11.62
C ILE A 28 -7.00 37.38 10.60
N GLU A 29 -5.92 37.16 9.84
CA GLU A 29 -5.82 36.03 8.90
C GLU A 29 -5.99 34.68 9.60
N ASP A 30 -5.29 34.46 10.71
CA ASP A 30 -5.36 33.23 11.50
C ASP A 30 -6.77 33.04 12.09
N ARG A 31 -7.44 34.14 12.48
CA ARG A 31 -8.84 34.11 12.92
C ARG A 31 -9.78 33.73 11.78
N LEU A 32 -9.64 34.30 10.59
CA LEU A 32 -10.47 33.97 9.43
C LEU A 32 -10.31 32.50 9.04
N GLU A 33 -9.06 32.01 9.01
CA GLU A 33 -8.74 30.61 8.75
C GLU A 33 -9.40 29.69 9.78
N SER A 34 -9.28 30.02 11.07
CA SER A 34 -9.95 29.26 12.14
C SER A 34 -11.48 29.25 12.03
N LEU A 35 -12.10 30.38 11.68
CA LEU A 35 -13.55 30.46 11.51
C LEU A 35 -14.03 29.61 10.33
N ILE A 36 -13.31 29.63 9.21
CA ILE A 36 -13.65 28.84 8.03
C ILE A 36 -13.51 27.34 8.35
N LEU A 37 -12.38 26.91 8.92
CA LEU A 37 -12.13 25.48 9.18
C LEU A 37 -13.13 24.86 10.17
N ARG A 38 -13.58 25.65 11.15
CA ARG A 38 -14.48 25.20 12.22
C ARG A 38 -15.96 25.23 11.84
N VAL A 39 -16.33 25.81 10.70
CA VAL A 39 -17.73 25.77 10.25
C VAL A 39 -18.15 24.31 10.03
N GLY A 40 -19.36 23.97 10.49
CA GLY A 40 -19.87 22.59 10.46
C GLY A 40 -19.49 21.73 11.68
N GLU A 41 -18.63 22.20 12.59
CA GLU A 41 -18.37 21.51 13.86
C GLU A 41 -19.55 21.68 14.85
N LYS A 42 -19.53 20.87 15.94
CA LYS A 42 -20.52 20.95 17.02
C LYS A 42 -20.56 22.37 17.59
N SER A 43 -21.71 23.03 17.48
CA SER A 43 -21.96 24.42 17.89
C SER A 43 -23.26 24.54 18.68
N THR A 44 -23.39 25.59 19.49
CA THR A 44 -24.65 25.93 20.18
C THR A 44 -25.70 26.51 19.23
N SER A 45 -25.26 27.06 18.09
CA SER A 45 -26.11 27.66 17.06
C SER A 45 -26.30 26.69 15.91
N SER A 46 -27.42 26.83 15.17
CA SER A 46 -27.69 26.00 13.99
C SER A 46 -26.65 26.22 12.89
N LEU A 47 -26.47 25.23 12.01
CA LEU A 47 -25.53 25.32 10.90
C LEU A 47 -25.86 26.50 9.98
N GLU A 48 -27.15 26.74 9.75
CA GLU A 48 -27.65 27.85 8.94
C GLU A 48 -27.24 29.19 9.53
N SER A 49 -27.47 29.40 10.84
CA SER A 49 -27.06 30.64 11.51
C SER A 49 -25.54 30.86 11.48
N ASN A 50 -24.77 29.78 11.65
CA ASN A 50 -23.31 29.86 11.56
C ASN A 50 -22.82 30.22 10.14
N LEU A 51 -23.44 29.65 9.10
CA LEU A 51 -23.12 29.93 7.70
C LEU A 51 -23.46 31.38 7.32
N GLU A 52 -24.63 31.88 7.69
CA GLU A 52 -25.05 33.26 7.41
C GLU A 52 -24.17 34.29 8.14
N GLY A 53 -23.85 34.01 9.41
CA GLY A 53 -22.93 34.82 10.20
C GLY A 53 -21.53 34.84 9.59
N LEU A 54 -20.99 33.68 9.21
CA LEU A 54 -19.67 33.58 8.60
C LEU A 54 -19.61 34.28 7.24
N ALA A 55 -20.63 34.14 6.39
CA ALA A 55 -20.72 34.83 5.11
C ALA A 55 -20.64 36.36 5.29
N SER A 56 -21.32 36.90 6.32
CA SER A 56 -21.31 38.34 6.62
C SER A 56 -19.96 38.82 7.17
N VAL A 57 -19.28 38.00 7.99
CA VAL A 57 -17.92 38.29 8.47
C VAL A 57 -16.94 38.33 7.30
N LEU A 58 -16.94 37.29 6.46
CA LEU A 58 -16.04 37.20 5.32
C LEU A 58 -16.27 38.34 4.33
N GLU A 59 -17.54 38.70 4.04
CA GLU A 59 -17.90 39.83 3.20
C GLU A 59 -17.27 41.14 3.68
N ALA A 60 -17.35 41.43 4.98
CA ALA A 60 -16.76 42.64 5.57
C ALA A 60 -15.24 42.70 5.42
N ASP A 61 -14.58 41.55 5.48
CA ASP A 61 -13.12 41.41 5.40
C ASP A 61 -12.59 41.23 3.96
N LEU A 62 -13.48 41.08 2.95
CA LEU A 62 -13.08 40.93 1.54
C LEU A 62 -12.26 42.12 1.02
N GLY A 63 -12.44 43.32 1.56
CA GLY A 63 -11.68 44.51 1.12
C GLY A 63 -10.17 44.40 1.39
N SER A 64 -9.80 43.77 2.51
CA SER A 64 -8.41 43.70 2.99
C SER A 64 -7.79 42.32 2.81
N PHE A 65 -8.59 41.25 2.87
CA PHE A 65 -8.10 39.86 2.93
C PHE A 65 -8.59 38.98 1.78
N ARG A 66 -9.08 39.58 0.68
CA ARG A 66 -9.67 38.90 -0.48
C ARG A 66 -8.92 37.65 -0.94
N VAL A 67 -7.62 37.79 -1.20
CA VAL A 67 -6.76 36.73 -1.76
C VAL A 67 -6.58 35.58 -0.77
N LYS A 68 -6.43 35.90 0.53
CA LYS A 68 -6.27 34.90 1.59
C LYS A 68 -7.57 34.13 1.80
N ILE A 69 -8.72 34.81 1.88
CA ILE A 69 -10.05 34.18 2.00
C ILE A 69 -10.29 33.23 0.82
N LEU A 70 -10.04 33.70 -0.40
CA LEU A 70 -10.20 32.92 -1.62
C LEU A 70 -9.30 31.66 -1.60
N ARG A 71 -8.05 31.79 -1.17
CA ARG A 71 -7.12 30.64 -1.03
C ARG A 71 -7.61 29.64 0.02
N ILE A 72 -7.98 30.09 1.23
CA ILE A 72 -8.46 29.21 2.31
C ILE A 72 -9.69 28.43 1.84
N LEU A 73 -10.67 29.09 1.22
CA LEU A 73 -11.90 28.44 0.77
C LEU A 73 -11.64 27.41 -0.34
N ALA A 74 -10.72 27.70 -1.25
CA ALA A 74 -10.31 26.75 -2.30
C ALA A 74 -9.51 25.56 -1.73
N ASP A 75 -8.65 25.80 -0.74
CA ASP A 75 -7.96 24.74 0.00
C ASP A 75 -8.96 23.85 0.74
N CYS A 76 -9.99 24.44 1.37
CA CYS A 76 -11.08 23.69 2.02
C CYS A 76 -11.87 22.85 1.01
N ALA A 77 -12.15 23.38 -0.18
CA ALA A 77 -12.87 22.68 -1.25
C ALA A 77 -12.18 21.37 -1.71
N THR A 78 -10.85 21.29 -1.57
CA THR A 78 -10.06 20.14 -2.04
C THR A 78 -9.56 19.25 -0.93
N ASN A 79 -9.35 19.77 0.28
CA ASN A 79 -8.79 19.03 1.41
C ASN A 79 -9.85 18.57 2.44
N MET A 80 -11.09 19.08 2.35
CA MET A 80 -12.20 18.70 3.23
C MET A 80 -13.45 18.29 2.43
N PRO A 81 -13.36 17.25 1.59
CA PRO A 81 -14.47 16.80 0.73
C PRO A 81 -15.72 16.37 1.52
N GLU A 82 -15.57 15.95 2.78
CA GLU A 82 -16.67 15.60 3.69
C GLU A 82 -17.53 16.82 4.08
N LYS A 83 -16.96 18.03 4.03
CA LYS A 83 -17.65 19.30 4.27
C LYS A 83 -18.05 20.03 2.98
N CYS A 84 -18.00 19.35 1.82
CA CYS A 84 -18.23 19.95 0.50
C CYS A 84 -19.49 20.84 0.45
N THR A 85 -20.65 20.31 0.88
CA THR A 85 -21.93 21.04 0.78
C THR A 85 -22.04 22.21 1.77
N ILE A 86 -21.27 22.20 2.86
CA ILE A 86 -21.18 23.31 3.81
C ILE A 86 -20.45 24.48 3.14
N TYR A 87 -19.31 24.20 2.54
CA TYR A 87 -18.49 25.20 1.87
C TYR A 87 -19.14 25.70 0.57
N THR A 88 -19.79 24.86 -0.24
CA THR A 88 -20.54 25.32 -1.42
C THR A 88 -21.69 26.24 -1.02
N THR A 89 -22.39 25.96 0.09
CA THR A 89 -23.42 26.86 0.63
C THR A 89 -22.83 28.21 1.04
N LEU A 90 -21.69 28.21 1.74
CA LEU A 90 -20.98 29.44 2.12
C LEU A 90 -20.59 30.29 0.91
N ILE A 91 -20.07 29.65 -0.15
CA ILE A 91 -19.76 30.33 -1.42
C ILE A 91 -21.03 30.86 -2.10
N GLY A 92 -22.14 30.12 -2.07
CA GLY A 92 -23.45 30.59 -2.55
C GLY A 92 -23.90 31.89 -1.88
N LEU A 93 -23.82 31.93 -0.54
CA LEU A 93 -24.16 33.12 0.24
C LEU A 93 -23.21 34.30 -0.05
N LEU A 94 -21.91 34.02 -0.20
CA LEU A 94 -20.92 35.05 -0.58
C LEU A 94 -21.14 35.57 -2.01
N ASN A 95 -21.53 34.73 -2.96
CA ASN A 95 -21.86 35.14 -4.32
C ASN A 95 -23.11 36.03 -4.35
N ALA A 96 -24.14 35.68 -3.57
CA ALA A 96 -25.36 36.48 -3.46
C ALA A 96 -25.07 37.89 -2.90
N LYS A 97 -24.13 37.99 -1.96
CA LYS A 97 -23.65 39.27 -1.39
C LYS A 97 -22.70 40.02 -2.32
N ASN A 98 -21.80 39.31 -2.98
CA ASN A 98 -20.75 39.87 -3.83
C ASN A 98 -20.49 39.01 -5.08
N TYR A 99 -21.19 39.33 -6.17
CA TYR A 99 -21.07 38.62 -7.45
C TYR A 99 -19.63 38.60 -8.00
N SER A 100 -18.87 39.69 -7.82
CA SER A 100 -17.47 39.74 -8.31
C SER A 100 -16.57 38.71 -7.62
N PHE A 101 -16.78 38.51 -6.32
CA PHE A 101 -16.04 37.51 -5.56
C PHE A 101 -16.40 36.09 -6.01
N GLY A 102 -17.69 35.83 -6.26
CA GLY A 102 -18.15 34.54 -6.79
C GLY A 102 -17.46 34.18 -8.12
N GLY A 103 -17.33 35.15 -9.03
CA GLY A 103 -16.63 34.97 -10.31
C GLY A 103 -15.14 34.65 -10.14
N GLU A 104 -14.44 35.46 -9.32
CA GLU A 104 -13.02 35.23 -9.01
C GLU A 104 -12.78 33.85 -8.37
N PHE A 105 -13.67 33.43 -7.46
CA PHE A 105 -13.59 32.12 -6.82
C PHE A 105 -13.77 30.99 -7.84
N VAL A 106 -14.75 31.08 -8.74
CA VAL A 106 -14.98 30.09 -9.80
C VAL A 106 -13.77 29.99 -10.72
N GLU A 107 -13.21 31.11 -11.17
CA GLU A 107 -12.00 31.13 -12.00
C GLU A 107 -10.80 30.49 -11.28
N TYR A 108 -10.63 30.80 -9.99
CA TYR A 108 -9.57 30.21 -9.18
C TYR A 108 -9.73 28.69 -9.03
N MET A 109 -10.94 28.20 -8.76
CA MET A 109 -11.23 26.78 -8.64
C MET A 109 -11.00 26.03 -9.96
N VAL A 110 -11.37 26.61 -11.10
CA VAL A 110 -11.10 26.03 -12.42
C VAL A 110 -9.60 25.97 -12.71
N ARG A 111 -8.83 26.99 -12.32
CA ARG A 111 -7.36 26.94 -12.39
C ARG A 111 -6.79 25.85 -11.50
N ASN A 112 -7.24 25.74 -10.25
CA ASN A 112 -6.80 24.70 -9.33
C ASN A 112 -7.11 23.30 -9.86
N PHE A 113 -8.29 23.09 -10.43
CA PHE A 113 -8.66 21.84 -11.10
C PHE A 113 -7.68 21.51 -12.24
N LYS A 114 -7.42 22.49 -13.13
CA LYS A 114 -6.46 22.33 -14.24
C LYS A 114 -5.04 22.01 -13.75
N ASP A 115 -4.58 22.69 -12.71
CA ASP A 115 -3.25 22.49 -12.13
C ASP A 115 -3.16 21.13 -11.42
N ALA A 116 -4.24 20.68 -10.77
CA ALA A 116 -4.31 19.35 -10.19
C ALA A 116 -4.19 18.25 -11.26
N LEU A 117 -4.89 18.39 -12.40
CA LEU A 117 -4.76 17.47 -13.54
C LEU A 117 -3.33 17.41 -14.09
N LYS A 118 -2.71 18.58 -14.32
CA LYS A 118 -1.33 18.66 -14.86
C LYS A 118 -0.29 18.05 -13.93
N ASN A 119 -0.50 18.18 -12.61
CA ASN A 119 0.39 17.66 -11.58
C ASN A 119 0.03 16.25 -11.12
N CYS A 120 -0.87 15.55 -11.82
CA CYS A 120 -1.34 14.20 -11.47
C CYS A 120 -1.92 14.08 -10.04
N LYS A 121 -2.50 15.17 -9.50
CA LYS A 121 -3.21 15.19 -8.20
C LYS A 121 -4.67 14.81 -8.41
N TRP A 122 -4.91 13.54 -8.73
CA TRP A 122 -6.19 13.04 -9.20
C TRP A 122 -7.34 13.20 -8.19
N ASP A 123 -7.12 12.94 -6.90
CA ASP A 123 -8.15 13.15 -5.89
C ASP A 123 -8.49 14.62 -5.68
N ALA A 124 -7.48 15.49 -5.62
CA ALA A 124 -7.71 16.94 -5.54
C ALA A 124 -8.49 17.45 -6.77
N ALA A 125 -8.19 16.94 -7.97
CA ALA A 125 -8.94 17.27 -9.17
C ALA A 125 -10.41 16.78 -9.09
N ARG A 126 -10.63 15.56 -8.59
CA ARG A 126 -11.97 14.99 -8.40
C ARG A 126 -12.79 15.79 -7.38
N TYR A 127 -12.20 16.16 -6.25
CA TYR A 127 -12.87 16.96 -5.23
C TYR A 127 -13.15 18.39 -5.71
N ALA A 128 -12.23 19.00 -6.47
CA ALA A 128 -12.48 20.29 -7.12
C ALA A 128 -13.65 20.20 -8.11
N LEU A 129 -13.73 19.15 -8.93
CA LEU A 129 -14.86 18.93 -9.85
C LEU A 129 -16.19 18.74 -9.10
N ARG A 130 -16.19 17.94 -8.03
CA ARG A 130 -17.36 17.77 -7.15
C ARG A 130 -17.83 19.10 -6.57
N PHE A 131 -16.88 19.93 -6.12
CA PHE A 131 -17.18 21.25 -5.57
C PHE A 131 -17.83 22.16 -6.63
N LEU A 132 -17.23 22.21 -7.84
CA LEU A 132 -17.80 22.95 -8.98
C LEU A 132 -19.20 22.43 -9.36
N ALA A 133 -19.42 21.12 -9.26
CA ALA A 133 -20.71 20.52 -9.54
C ALA A 133 -21.77 20.92 -8.51
N ASP A 134 -21.48 20.83 -7.21
CA ASP A 134 -22.44 21.19 -6.17
C ASP A 134 -22.72 22.70 -6.09
N LEU A 135 -21.80 23.54 -6.55
CA LEU A 135 -22.03 24.99 -6.73
C LEU A 135 -23.13 25.34 -7.75
N VAL A 136 -23.53 24.41 -8.62
CA VAL A 136 -24.72 24.57 -9.46
C VAL A 136 -25.99 24.56 -8.61
N ASN A 137 -26.06 23.68 -7.61
CA ASN A 137 -27.19 23.62 -6.66
C ASN A 137 -27.26 24.88 -5.79
N CYS A 138 -26.11 25.55 -5.56
CA CYS A 138 -26.04 26.82 -4.83
C CYS A 138 -26.29 28.06 -5.70
N HIS A 139 -26.72 27.89 -6.96
CA HIS A 139 -26.94 28.98 -7.91
C HIS A 139 -25.71 29.87 -8.16
N VAL A 140 -24.49 29.32 -8.02
CA VAL A 140 -23.25 30.03 -8.33
C VAL A 140 -22.80 29.76 -9.76
N ILE A 141 -22.93 28.52 -10.23
CA ILE A 141 -22.53 28.11 -11.59
C ILE A 141 -23.76 27.76 -12.43
N ALA A 142 -23.77 28.19 -13.68
CA ALA A 142 -24.80 27.82 -14.65
C ALA A 142 -24.65 26.35 -15.09
N ALA A 143 -25.74 25.57 -14.97
CA ALA A 143 -25.79 24.14 -15.31
C ALA A 143 -25.26 23.81 -16.73
N GLY A 144 -25.51 24.69 -17.71
CA GLY A 144 -25.02 24.51 -19.08
C GLY A 144 -23.49 24.55 -19.20
N SER A 145 -22.83 25.42 -18.43
CA SER A 145 -21.37 25.52 -18.44
C SER A 145 -20.70 24.32 -17.75
N LEU A 146 -21.34 23.75 -16.71
CA LEU A 146 -20.89 22.49 -16.12
C LEU A 146 -21.03 21.34 -17.12
N LEU A 147 -22.18 21.19 -17.78
CA LEU A 147 -22.38 20.14 -18.79
C LEU A 147 -21.34 20.19 -19.91
N GLN A 148 -21.00 21.39 -20.39
CA GLN A 148 -19.93 21.56 -21.37
C GLN A 148 -18.57 21.06 -20.85
N LEU A 149 -18.25 21.30 -19.58
CA LEU A 149 -17.04 20.75 -18.97
C LEU A 149 -17.09 19.21 -18.90
N LEU A 150 -18.24 18.63 -18.54
CA LEU A 150 -18.41 17.17 -18.48
C LEU A 150 -18.29 16.53 -19.87
N ASP A 151 -18.86 17.16 -20.91
CA ASP A 151 -18.72 16.73 -22.30
C ASP A 151 -17.24 16.74 -22.72
N ASN A 152 -16.49 17.82 -22.40
CA ASN A 152 -15.05 17.88 -22.69
C ASN A 152 -14.26 16.77 -21.98
N MET A 153 -14.64 16.40 -20.75
CA MET A 153 -14.01 15.29 -20.02
C MET A 153 -14.33 13.93 -20.65
N VAL A 154 -15.58 13.71 -21.06
CA VAL A 154 -15.99 12.48 -21.77
C VAL A 154 -15.32 12.39 -23.15
N ASP A 155 -15.11 13.51 -23.84
CA ASP A 155 -14.38 13.55 -25.10
C ASP A 155 -12.89 13.24 -24.91
N ALA A 156 -12.25 13.70 -23.82
CA ALA A 156 -10.90 13.28 -23.47
C ALA A 156 -10.80 11.76 -23.21
N ALA A 157 -11.86 11.12 -22.70
CA ALA A 157 -11.93 9.68 -22.54
C ALA A 157 -12.08 8.92 -23.88
N LYS A 158 -12.45 9.60 -24.98
CA LYS A 158 -12.55 9.01 -26.32
C LYS A 158 -11.27 9.17 -27.14
N GLU A 159 -10.25 9.86 -26.62
CA GLU A 159 -8.97 10.03 -27.32
C GLU A 159 -8.35 8.68 -27.72
N ASP A 160 -7.86 8.58 -28.95
CA ASP A 160 -7.15 7.40 -29.44
C ASP A 160 -5.67 7.43 -29.01
N GLY A 161 -5.06 6.25 -28.86
CA GLY A 161 -3.63 6.14 -28.54
C GLY A 161 -3.22 6.56 -27.12
N VAL A 162 -4.18 6.74 -26.21
CA VAL A 162 -3.92 7.03 -24.79
C VAL A 162 -4.31 5.85 -23.89
N PRO A 163 -3.71 5.72 -22.69
CA PRO A 163 -4.00 4.61 -21.79
C PRO A 163 -5.47 4.51 -21.38
N GLN A 164 -5.99 3.29 -21.22
CA GLN A 164 -7.35 3.05 -20.72
C GLN A 164 -7.56 3.68 -19.34
N VAL A 165 -6.58 3.60 -18.44
CA VAL A 165 -6.64 4.21 -17.10
C VAL A 165 -6.83 5.73 -17.11
N ARG A 166 -6.36 6.43 -18.16
CA ARG A 166 -6.66 7.87 -18.36
C ARG A 166 -8.14 8.07 -18.63
N LYS A 167 -8.67 7.28 -19.56
CA LYS A 167 -10.06 7.35 -20.00
C LYS A 167 -10.99 7.04 -18.83
N ASP A 168 -10.67 5.99 -18.10
CA ASP A 168 -11.42 5.53 -16.94
C ASP A 168 -11.49 6.57 -15.82
N TRP A 169 -10.38 7.29 -15.57
CA TRP A 169 -10.38 8.35 -14.57
C TRP A 169 -11.35 9.49 -14.90
N TYR A 170 -11.39 9.95 -16.16
CA TYR A 170 -12.32 10.99 -16.58
C TYR A 170 -13.78 10.54 -16.45
N ILE A 171 -14.09 9.32 -16.85
CA ILE A 171 -15.45 8.75 -16.71
C ILE A 171 -15.83 8.58 -15.24
N TYR A 172 -14.91 8.08 -14.42
CA TYR A 172 -15.11 7.99 -12.98
C TYR A 172 -15.38 9.35 -12.34
N ALA A 173 -14.57 10.36 -12.67
CA ALA A 173 -14.74 11.71 -12.16
C ALA A 173 -16.12 12.27 -12.51
N VAL A 174 -16.58 12.12 -13.75
CA VAL A 174 -17.94 12.54 -14.20
C VAL A 174 -19.04 11.78 -13.46
N LEU A 175 -18.96 10.45 -13.38
CA LEU A 175 -19.98 9.64 -12.68
C LEU A 175 -20.04 9.98 -11.19
N SER A 176 -18.88 10.18 -10.56
CA SER A 176 -18.75 10.44 -9.13
C SER A 176 -19.19 11.83 -8.67
N ILE A 177 -19.71 12.69 -9.56
CA ILE A 177 -20.32 13.98 -9.18
C ILE A 177 -21.84 14.01 -9.38
N LEU A 178 -22.39 13.06 -10.14
CA LEU A 178 -23.83 12.99 -10.41
C LEU A 178 -24.70 12.81 -9.15
N PRO A 179 -24.25 12.16 -8.05
CA PRO A 179 -25.03 12.16 -6.81
C PRO A 179 -25.23 13.56 -6.21
N TRP A 180 -24.31 14.49 -6.49
CA TRP A 180 -24.39 15.86 -6.00
C TRP A 180 -25.27 16.72 -6.90
N VAL A 181 -25.13 16.65 -8.22
CA VAL A 181 -25.73 17.60 -9.18
C VAL A 181 -26.73 16.99 -10.16
N GLY A 182 -26.82 15.66 -10.25
CA GLY A 182 -27.54 14.96 -11.32
C GLY A 182 -29.02 15.35 -11.41
N ARG A 183 -29.67 15.57 -10.27
CA ARG A 183 -31.06 16.05 -10.22
C ARG A 183 -31.23 17.42 -10.87
N GLU A 184 -30.35 18.36 -10.53
CA GLU A 184 -30.39 19.73 -11.04
C GLU A 184 -30.12 19.78 -12.55
N LEU A 185 -29.16 18.96 -13.01
CA LEU A 185 -28.89 18.80 -14.45
C LEU A 185 -30.07 18.16 -15.19
N TYR A 186 -30.73 17.17 -14.58
CA TYR A 186 -31.91 16.53 -15.15
C TYR A 186 -33.07 17.51 -15.27
N GLU A 187 -33.38 18.25 -14.20
CA GLU A 187 -34.50 19.22 -14.18
C GLU A 187 -34.30 20.39 -15.16
N LYS A 188 -33.05 20.89 -15.32
CA LYS A 188 -32.77 22.04 -16.19
C LYS A 188 -32.34 21.68 -17.61
N LYS A 189 -31.72 20.52 -17.82
CA LYS A 189 -30.98 20.14 -19.05
C LYS A 189 -31.05 18.63 -19.35
N GLU A 190 -32.22 18.02 -19.16
CA GLU A 190 -32.49 16.58 -19.38
C GLU A 190 -31.85 16.00 -20.65
N GLN A 191 -32.12 16.58 -21.82
CA GLN A 191 -31.62 16.07 -23.11
C GLN A 191 -30.08 16.04 -23.21
N SER A 192 -29.41 17.06 -22.65
CA SER A 192 -27.95 17.12 -22.62
C SER A 192 -27.38 16.07 -21.66
N LEU A 193 -28.00 15.89 -20.49
CA LEU A 193 -27.61 14.85 -19.54
C LEU A 193 -27.81 13.45 -20.13
N ASP A 194 -28.90 13.20 -20.85
CA ASP A 194 -29.16 11.93 -21.52
C ASP A 194 -28.13 11.62 -22.61
N THR A 195 -27.69 12.65 -23.34
CA THR A 195 -26.64 12.52 -24.36
C THR A 195 -25.30 12.15 -23.71
N LEU A 196 -24.93 12.84 -22.63
CA LEU A 196 -23.73 12.54 -21.84
C LEU A 196 -23.76 11.11 -21.30
N MET A 197 -24.87 10.70 -20.68
CA MET A 197 -25.07 9.36 -20.14
C MET A 197 -24.98 8.27 -21.22
N SER A 198 -25.56 8.52 -22.40
CA SER A 198 -25.49 7.58 -23.55
C SER A 198 -24.04 7.42 -24.05
N ALA A 199 -23.28 8.52 -24.09
CA ALA A 199 -21.87 8.48 -24.46
C ALA A 199 -21.03 7.65 -23.47
N ILE A 200 -21.31 7.80 -22.17
CA ILE A 200 -20.67 7.01 -21.10
C ILE A 200 -21.05 5.53 -21.24
N GLU A 201 -22.33 5.19 -21.48
CA GLU A 201 -22.76 3.80 -21.65
C GLU A 201 -22.04 3.11 -22.81
N VAL A 202 -21.92 3.78 -23.96
CA VAL A 202 -21.18 3.27 -25.13
C VAL A 202 -19.71 3.06 -24.80
N PHE A 203 -19.09 3.97 -24.04
CA PHE A 203 -17.72 3.81 -23.58
C PHE A 203 -17.57 2.57 -22.69
N LEU A 204 -18.42 2.42 -21.67
CA LEU A 204 -18.33 1.34 -20.68
C LEU A 204 -18.50 -0.04 -21.32
N ILE A 205 -19.37 -0.17 -22.33
CA ILE A 205 -19.58 -1.42 -23.09
C ILE A 205 -18.30 -1.83 -23.85
N LYS A 206 -17.52 -0.87 -24.34
CA LYS A 206 -16.30 -1.12 -25.13
C LYS A 206 -15.04 -1.29 -24.28
N ARG A 207 -15.11 -1.03 -22.97
CA ARG A 207 -13.96 -1.03 -22.07
C ARG A 207 -13.35 -2.43 -21.92
N HIS A 208 -12.03 -2.51 -21.96
CA HIS A 208 -11.29 -3.72 -21.63
C HIS A 208 -11.16 -3.89 -20.11
N LYS A 209 -11.39 -5.11 -19.61
CA LYS A 209 -11.43 -5.42 -18.16
C LYS A 209 -10.46 -6.53 -17.78
N ASN A 210 -9.34 -6.62 -18.48
CA ASN A 210 -8.35 -7.68 -18.26
C ASN A 210 -7.79 -7.67 -16.83
N HIS A 211 -7.77 -6.50 -16.16
CA HIS A 211 -7.30 -6.34 -14.78
C HIS A 211 -8.26 -6.95 -13.75
N HIS A 212 -9.55 -7.12 -14.08
CA HIS A 212 -10.60 -7.43 -13.12
C HIS A 212 -10.28 -8.67 -12.29
N GLU A 213 -9.98 -9.79 -12.94
CA GLU A 213 -9.67 -11.06 -12.27
C GLU A 213 -8.45 -10.99 -11.36
N ALA A 214 -7.43 -10.19 -11.69
CA ALA A 214 -6.24 -10.06 -10.83
C ALA A 214 -6.46 -9.21 -9.58
N LEU A 215 -7.50 -8.39 -9.57
CA LEU A 215 -7.80 -7.47 -8.48
C LEU A 215 -8.94 -7.97 -7.57
N LYS A 216 -9.61 -9.06 -7.94
CA LYS A 216 -10.64 -9.69 -7.11
C LYS A 216 -10.05 -10.26 -5.82
N VAL A 217 -10.72 -9.98 -4.70
CA VAL A 217 -10.43 -10.65 -3.42
C VAL A 217 -10.94 -12.09 -3.43
N TRP A 218 -12.12 -12.32 -4.02
CA TRP A 218 -12.68 -13.65 -4.25
C TRP A 218 -12.97 -13.85 -5.73
N HIS A 219 -12.58 -15.00 -6.27
CA HIS A 219 -12.88 -15.38 -7.64
C HIS A 219 -14.33 -15.87 -7.81
N SER A 220 -14.99 -16.27 -6.72
CA SER A 220 -16.41 -16.64 -6.72
C SER A 220 -17.29 -15.38 -6.74
N ASP A 221 -18.32 -15.39 -7.59
CA ASP A 221 -19.36 -14.35 -7.60
C ASP A 221 -20.46 -14.60 -6.55
N VAL A 222 -20.39 -15.71 -5.81
CA VAL A 222 -21.34 -16.09 -4.77
C VAL A 222 -20.69 -15.99 -3.39
N PRO A 223 -21.34 -15.39 -2.38
CA PRO A 223 -22.67 -14.75 -2.45
C PRO A 223 -22.67 -13.32 -3.02
N HIS A 224 -21.51 -12.68 -3.12
CA HIS A 224 -21.40 -11.33 -3.67
C HIS A 224 -20.34 -11.26 -4.77
N PRO A 225 -20.70 -10.77 -5.96
CA PRO A 225 -19.72 -10.51 -7.00
C PRO A 225 -18.77 -9.40 -6.55
N GLN A 226 -17.49 -9.59 -6.85
CA GLN A 226 -16.48 -8.55 -6.67
C GLN A 226 -16.43 -7.74 -7.96
N GLU A 227 -17.22 -6.66 -8.04
CA GLU A 227 -17.45 -5.90 -9.28
C GLU A 227 -16.32 -4.93 -9.60
N GLU A 228 -16.05 -4.73 -10.89
CA GLU A 228 -15.16 -3.66 -11.34
C GLU A 228 -15.80 -2.29 -11.01
N TYR A 229 -14.97 -1.36 -10.55
CA TYR A 229 -15.45 -0.13 -9.91
C TYR A 229 -16.33 0.79 -10.78
N LEU A 230 -16.04 0.92 -12.07
CA LEU A 230 -16.83 1.72 -12.99
C LEU A 230 -18.15 1.03 -13.33
N ASP A 231 -18.16 -0.30 -13.45
CA ASP A 231 -19.40 -1.04 -13.68
C ASP A 231 -20.34 -0.96 -12.47
N CYS A 232 -19.76 -1.08 -11.26
CA CYS A 232 -20.50 -0.95 -10.01
C CYS A 232 -21.06 0.48 -9.86
N LEU A 233 -20.22 1.50 -10.06
CA LEU A 233 -20.66 2.90 -10.01
C LEU A 233 -21.69 3.21 -11.09
N TRP A 234 -21.54 2.69 -12.30
CA TRP A 234 -22.54 2.85 -13.35
C TRP A 234 -23.89 2.27 -12.96
N SER A 235 -23.90 1.07 -12.37
CA SER A 235 -25.13 0.45 -11.86
C SER A 235 -25.78 1.29 -10.75
N GLN A 236 -24.96 1.89 -9.88
CA GLN A 236 -25.42 2.81 -8.83
C GLN A 236 -26.02 4.11 -9.40
N ILE A 237 -25.39 4.72 -10.40
CA ILE A 237 -25.90 5.91 -11.07
C ILE A 237 -27.18 5.60 -11.84
N ARG A 238 -27.27 4.44 -12.52
CA ARG A 238 -28.50 4.02 -13.20
C ARG A 238 -29.64 3.83 -12.21
N LYS A 239 -29.38 3.22 -11.05
CA LYS A 239 -30.37 3.12 -9.97
C LYS A 239 -30.78 4.51 -9.45
N LEU A 240 -29.82 5.40 -9.18
CA LEU A 240 -30.12 6.78 -8.77
C LEU A 240 -31.02 7.50 -9.78
N ARG A 241 -30.74 7.35 -11.09
CA ARG A 241 -31.59 7.88 -12.16
C ARG A 241 -33.01 7.28 -12.13
N GLN A 242 -33.14 5.96 -11.95
CA GLN A 242 -34.44 5.28 -11.83
C GLN A 242 -35.23 5.77 -10.61
N ASP A 243 -34.52 6.14 -9.54
CA ASP A 243 -35.08 6.73 -8.33
C ASP A 243 -35.28 8.26 -8.47
N ASN A 244 -35.37 8.78 -9.70
CA ASN A 244 -35.54 10.20 -10.05
C ASN A 244 -34.48 11.12 -9.44
N TRP A 245 -33.23 10.66 -9.44
CA TRP A 245 -32.09 11.38 -8.86
C TRP A 245 -32.26 11.74 -7.38
N ALA A 246 -33.10 10.99 -6.67
CA ALA A 246 -33.31 11.18 -5.24
C ALA A 246 -32.43 10.23 -4.43
N GLU A 247 -31.55 10.81 -3.61
CA GLU A 247 -30.76 10.12 -2.60
C GLU A 247 -31.05 10.69 -1.21
N LYS A 248 -30.68 9.97 -0.15
CA LYS A 248 -31.05 10.33 1.24
C LYS A 248 -29.85 10.60 2.16
N HIS A 249 -28.64 10.58 1.61
CA HIS A 249 -27.40 10.61 2.36
C HIS A 249 -26.81 12.02 2.47
N ILE A 250 -26.69 12.74 1.36
CA ILE A 250 -25.95 14.00 1.29
C ILE A 250 -26.71 15.10 2.06
N PRO A 251 -26.10 15.73 3.08
CA PRO A 251 -26.68 16.91 3.71
C PRO A 251 -26.55 18.10 2.74
N ARG A 252 -27.63 18.85 2.55
CA ARG A 252 -27.71 19.96 1.58
C ARG A 252 -28.12 21.26 2.27
N PRO A 253 -27.20 21.95 3.00
CA PRO A 253 -27.55 23.14 3.79
C PRO A 253 -28.13 24.28 2.95
N TYR A 254 -27.70 24.41 1.69
CA TYR A 254 -28.21 25.41 0.74
C TYR A 254 -29.72 25.36 0.52
N LEU A 255 -30.39 24.22 0.76
CA LEU A 255 -31.86 24.14 0.67
C LEU A 255 -32.58 25.03 1.69
N ALA A 256 -31.92 25.38 2.80
CA ALA A 256 -32.48 26.30 3.80
C ALA A 256 -32.38 27.77 3.37
N PHE A 257 -31.61 28.07 2.32
CA PHE A 257 -31.31 29.42 1.82
C PHE A 257 -31.90 29.69 0.43
N ASP A 258 -32.87 28.89 -0.01
CA ASP A 258 -33.46 28.94 -1.36
C ASP A 258 -33.92 30.36 -1.74
N SER A 259 -34.54 31.09 -0.81
CA SER A 259 -35.00 32.47 -1.04
C SER A 259 -33.87 33.46 -1.33
N ILE A 260 -32.65 33.20 -0.85
CA ILE A 260 -31.48 34.05 -1.07
C ILE A 260 -30.76 33.61 -2.35
N LEU A 261 -30.55 32.30 -2.50
CA LEU A 261 -29.74 31.74 -3.58
C LEU A 261 -30.45 31.83 -4.94
N CYS A 262 -31.79 31.74 -4.99
CA CYS A 262 -32.55 31.90 -6.23
C CYS A 262 -32.43 33.30 -6.85
N GLU A 263 -32.18 34.34 -6.04
CA GLU A 263 -32.01 35.72 -6.51
C GLU A 263 -30.57 36.01 -6.96
N ALA A 264 -29.62 35.12 -6.65
CA ALA A 264 -28.21 35.29 -7.01
C ALA A 264 -27.97 35.09 -8.51
N LEU A 265 -27.08 35.90 -9.07
CA LEU A 265 -26.63 35.75 -10.45
C LEU A 265 -25.61 34.59 -10.57
N GLN A 266 -25.75 33.82 -11.63
CA GLN A 266 -24.87 32.68 -11.94
C GLN A 266 -23.70 33.09 -12.83
N HIS A 267 -22.58 32.38 -12.67
CA HIS A 267 -21.38 32.48 -13.50
C HIS A 267 -21.31 31.32 -14.50
N ASN A 268 -20.66 31.55 -15.64
CA ASN A 268 -20.27 30.47 -16.55
C ASN A 268 -18.84 30.03 -16.23
N LEU A 269 -18.60 28.72 -16.25
CA LEU A 269 -17.24 28.19 -16.18
C LEU A 269 -16.42 28.67 -17.39
N PRO A 270 -15.16 29.10 -17.19
CA PRO A 270 -14.21 29.27 -18.29
C PRO A 270 -14.07 27.98 -19.09
N ALA A 271 -13.91 28.10 -20.41
CA ALA A 271 -13.69 26.94 -21.26
C ALA A 271 -12.40 26.20 -20.84
N LEU A 272 -12.56 24.96 -20.38
CA LEU A 272 -11.46 24.10 -19.96
C LEU A 272 -11.43 22.86 -20.83
N LEU A 273 -10.28 22.65 -21.48
CA LEU A 273 -9.95 21.41 -22.14
C LEU A 273 -9.05 20.59 -21.20
N PRO A 274 -9.36 19.31 -20.96
CA PRO A 274 -8.49 18.43 -20.21
C PRO A 274 -7.07 18.41 -20.79
N PRO A 275 -6.00 18.39 -19.97
CA PRO A 275 -4.63 18.34 -20.47
C PRO A 275 -4.41 17.10 -21.35
N PRO A 276 -3.69 17.21 -22.48
CA PRO A 276 -3.35 16.06 -23.32
C PRO A 276 -2.52 15.04 -22.53
N HIS A 277 -2.52 13.79 -22.97
CA HIS A 277 -1.69 12.76 -22.36
C HIS A 277 -0.19 13.06 -22.52
N HIS A 278 0.58 12.69 -21.51
CA HIS A 278 2.04 12.68 -21.53
C HIS A 278 2.53 11.42 -20.81
N ASP A 279 3.60 10.79 -21.30
CA ASP A 279 4.10 9.50 -20.79
C ASP A 279 4.53 9.57 -19.31
N SER A 280 4.83 10.77 -18.80
CA SER A 280 5.14 10.97 -17.38
C SER A 280 3.90 11.00 -16.46
N TYR A 281 2.70 11.02 -17.03
CA TYR A 281 1.47 11.07 -16.24
C TYR A 281 1.12 9.69 -15.69
N HIS A 282 0.90 9.64 -14.37
CA HIS A 282 0.62 8.41 -13.66
C HIS A 282 -0.84 8.43 -13.20
N TYR A 283 -1.74 7.81 -13.97
CA TYR A 283 -3.16 7.73 -13.63
C TYR A 283 -3.42 6.71 -12.50
N PRO A 284 -4.53 6.86 -11.74
CA PRO A 284 -4.93 5.87 -10.76
C PRO A 284 -5.19 4.52 -11.42
N MET A 285 -4.81 3.43 -10.75
CA MET A 285 -5.09 2.08 -11.21
C MET A 285 -6.58 1.77 -11.08
N PRO A 286 -7.13 0.88 -11.92
CA PRO A 286 -8.47 0.35 -11.70
C PRO A 286 -8.51 -0.41 -10.37
N TRP A 287 -9.69 -0.51 -9.78
CA TRP A 287 -9.91 -1.33 -8.59
C TRP A 287 -11.19 -2.16 -8.71
N VAL A 288 -11.31 -3.10 -7.78
CA VAL A 288 -12.49 -3.94 -7.62
C VAL A 288 -13.14 -3.60 -6.30
N VAL A 289 -14.46 -3.44 -6.33
CA VAL A 289 -15.26 -3.10 -5.14
C VAL A 289 -15.32 -4.33 -4.25
N PHE A 290 -14.70 -4.24 -3.09
CA PHE A 290 -14.78 -5.28 -2.07
C PHE A 290 -16.21 -5.35 -1.53
N ARG A 291 -16.80 -6.55 -1.52
CA ARG A 291 -18.15 -6.75 -1.02
C ARG A 291 -18.24 -8.03 -0.22
N MET A 292 -18.64 -7.92 1.04
CA MET A 292 -18.83 -9.08 1.91
C MET A 292 -20.15 -9.10 2.66
N PHE A 293 -20.79 -7.94 2.87
CA PHE A 293 -22.06 -7.87 3.59
C PHE A 293 -23.23 -7.46 2.69
N ASP A 294 -24.38 -8.05 2.99
CA ASP A 294 -25.69 -7.56 2.58
C ASP A 294 -26.63 -7.32 3.79
N TYR A 295 -27.90 -7.01 3.50
CA TYR A 295 -28.88 -6.71 4.53
C TYR A 295 -29.27 -7.92 5.40
N THR A 296 -29.02 -9.15 4.93
CA THR A 296 -29.33 -10.40 5.64
C THR A 296 -28.30 -10.71 6.72
N ASP A 297 -27.09 -10.17 6.61
CA ASP A 297 -26.04 -10.27 7.63
C ASP A 297 -26.32 -9.37 8.85
N CYS A 298 -27.15 -8.35 8.68
CA CYS A 298 -27.43 -7.36 9.71
C CYS A 298 -28.59 -7.82 10.63
N PRO A 299 -28.53 -7.56 11.95
CA PRO A 299 -29.64 -7.83 12.85
C PRO A 299 -30.86 -6.94 12.53
N GLU A 300 -32.02 -7.27 13.08
CA GLU A 300 -33.23 -6.45 12.94
C GLU A 300 -32.96 -4.99 13.33
N GLY A 301 -33.26 -4.06 12.41
CA GLY A 301 -32.93 -2.66 12.60
C GLY A 301 -32.80 -1.88 11.28
N PRO A 302 -31.91 -0.86 11.24
CA PRO A 302 -31.66 -0.11 10.03
C PRO A 302 -31.11 -1.02 8.91
N ILE A 303 -31.65 -0.87 7.71
CA ILE A 303 -31.32 -1.71 6.55
C ILE A 303 -29.98 -1.23 5.96
N LEU A 304 -29.07 -2.17 5.69
CA LEU A 304 -27.84 -1.90 4.95
C LEU A 304 -28.18 -1.46 3.52
N PRO A 305 -27.69 -0.30 3.03
CA PRO A 305 -27.88 0.09 1.64
C PRO A 305 -27.33 -0.98 0.69
N GLY A 306 -28.12 -1.39 -0.29
CA GLY A 306 -27.73 -2.43 -1.25
C GLY A 306 -26.49 -2.05 -2.08
N ALA A 307 -25.77 -3.04 -2.61
CA ALA A 307 -24.51 -2.83 -3.33
C ALA A 307 -24.62 -1.83 -4.49
N HIS A 308 -25.75 -1.81 -5.20
CA HIS A 308 -26.03 -0.88 -6.30
C HIS A 308 -26.82 0.36 -5.89
N SER A 309 -26.99 0.65 -4.60
CA SER A 309 -27.52 1.95 -4.14
C SER A 309 -26.39 2.97 -4.09
N ILE A 310 -26.67 4.22 -4.48
CA ILE A 310 -25.67 5.27 -4.45
C ILE A 310 -25.25 5.63 -3.02
N GLU A 311 -26.15 5.45 -2.04
CA GLU A 311 -25.84 5.62 -0.63
C GLU A 311 -24.70 4.71 -0.19
N ARG A 312 -24.63 3.46 -0.69
CA ARG A 312 -23.53 2.54 -0.38
C ARG A 312 -22.17 3.12 -0.80
N PHE A 313 -22.09 3.65 -2.02
CA PHE A 313 -20.90 4.33 -2.53
C PHE A 313 -20.52 5.56 -1.70
N LEU A 314 -21.48 6.44 -1.41
CA LEU A 314 -21.22 7.68 -0.67
C LEU A 314 -20.73 7.43 0.76
N ILE A 315 -21.34 6.46 1.45
CA ILE A 315 -20.93 6.09 2.81
C ILE A 315 -19.51 5.52 2.79
N GLU A 316 -19.23 4.58 1.88
CA GLU A 316 -17.91 3.95 1.81
C GLU A 316 -16.82 4.95 1.45
N GLU A 317 -17.07 5.83 0.48
CA GLU A 317 -16.14 6.90 0.14
C GLU A 317 -15.81 7.77 1.35
N HIS A 318 -16.81 8.16 2.14
CA HIS A 318 -16.60 8.96 3.34
C HIS A 318 -15.78 8.18 4.39
N LEU A 319 -16.08 6.89 4.62
CA LEU A 319 -15.32 6.07 5.56
C LEU A 319 -13.86 5.88 5.09
N HIS A 320 -13.63 5.70 3.79
CA HIS A 320 -12.27 5.66 3.22
C HIS A 320 -11.51 6.98 3.46
N GLN A 321 -12.16 8.12 3.28
CA GLN A 321 -11.57 9.45 3.53
C GLN A 321 -11.19 9.66 5.01
N ILE A 322 -12.01 9.16 5.94
CA ILE A 322 -11.69 9.21 7.37
C ILE A 322 -10.44 8.37 7.65
N ILE A 323 -10.33 7.16 7.09
CA ILE A 323 -9.12 6.34 7.24
C ILE A 323 -7.93 7.06 6.63
N GLU A 324 -8.05 7.59 5.43
CA GLU A 324 -6.99 8.35 4.76
C GLU A 324 -6.46 9.50 5.62
N SER A 325 -7.36 10.27 6.22
CA SER A 325 -7.02 11.44 7.03
C SER A 325 -6.43 11.09 8.40
N HIS A 326 -6.79 9.93 8.97
CA HIS A 326 -6.47 9.60 10.37
C HIS A 326 -5.68 8.29 10.56
N HIS A 327 -5.23 7.61 9.50
CA HIS A 327 -4.55 6.31 9.60
C HIS A 327 -3.30 6.29 10.50
N LEU A 328 -2.65 7.45 10.71
CA LEU A 328 -1.50 7.58 11.60
C LEU A 328 -1.89 7.66 13.09
N GLU A 329 -3.13 8.08 13.39
CA GLU A 329 -3.65 8.30 14.73
C GLU A 329 -4.84 7.36 15.01
N ARG A 330 -4.56 6.08 15.25
CA ARG A 330 -5.57 5.00 15.35
C ARG A 330 -6.77 5.27 16.28
N LYS A 331 -6.58 6.05 17.36
CA LYS A 331 -7.66 6.41 18.30
C LYS A 331 -8.61 7.42 17.67
N ASP A 332 -8.05 8.43 17.00
CA ASP A 332 -8.81 9.46 16.32
C ASP A 332 -9.52 8.84 15.11
N ALA A 333 -8.84 7.98 14.34
CA ALA A 333 -9.48 7.22 13.26
C ALA A 333 -10.70 6.44 13.75
N ALA A 334 -10.57 5.66 14.83
CA ALA A 334 -11.69 4.91 15.39
C ALA A 334 -12.82 5.80 15.90
N ALA A 335 -12.50 6.93 16.55
CA ALA A 335 -13.49 7.89 17.03
C ALA A 335 -14.25 8.55 15.87
N GLN A 336 -13.55 9.00 14.83
CA GLN A 336 -14.15 9.65 13.66
C GLN A 336 -15.02 8.68 12.85
N LEU A 337 -14.58 7.43 12.68
CA LEU A 337 -15.39 6.39 12.02
C LEU A 337 -16.73 6.15 12.73
N LEU A 338 -16.79 6.31 14.06
CA LEU A 338 -18.00 6.13 14.85
C LEU A 338 -18.87 7.39 14.97
N ASP A 339 -18.30 8.59 14.80
CA ASP A 339 -18.99 9.89 14.94
C ASP A 339 -19.48 10.46 13.59
N VAL A 340 -19.71 9.61 12.58
CA VAL A 340 -20.15 10.08 11.27
C VAL A 340 -21.64 10.46 11.28
N PRO A 341 -22.01 11.71 10.93
CA PRO A 341 -23.38 12.20 11.04
C PRO A 341 -24.23 11.79 9.84
N TYR A 342 -24.78 10.58 9.85
CA TYR A 342 -25.73 10.15 8.80
C TYR A 342 -27.16 10.58 9.11
N LYS A 343 -27.83 11.16 8.10
CA LYS A 343 -29.24 11.56 8.18
C LYS A 343 -30.18 10.36 8.41
N GLN A 344 -29.84 9.21 7.81
CA GLN A 344 -30.54 7.95 8.01
C GLN A 344 -29.77 7.06 8.96
N LYS A 345 -30.49 6.34 9.82
CA LYS A 345 -29.88 5.25 10.58
C LYS A 345 -29.45 4.17 9.58
N ILE A 346 -28.20 3.73 9.70
CA ILE A 346 -27.60 2.64 8.93
C ILE A 346 -26.87 1.69 9.89
N PRO A 347 -26.62 0.44 9.50
CA PRO A 347 -25.79 -0.48 10.28
C PRO A 347 -24.29 -0.09 10.15
N LEU A 348 -23.92 1.05 10.74
CA LEU A 348 -22.60 1.67 10.59
C LEU A 348 -21.44 0.74 11.00
N ASP A 349 -21.59 -0.01 12.09
CA ASP A 349 -20.56 -0.95 12.56
C ASP A 349 -20.19 -1.97 11.46
N TYR A 350 -21.16 -2.45 10.66
CA TYR A 350 -20.92 -3.37 9.54
C TYR A 350 -20.16 -2.69 8.40
N MET A 351 -20.55 -1.45 8.06
CA MET A 351 -19.90 -0.70 6.97
C MET A 351 -18.46 -0.33 7.33
N ILE A 352 -18.19 0.03 8.59
CA ILE A 352 -16.82 0.27 9.07
C ILE A 352 -15.98 -0.99 8.93
N VAL A 353 -16.50 -2.13 9.41
CA VAL A 353 -15.77 -3.40 9.35
C VAL A 353 -15.46 -3.79 7.90
N GLU A 354 -16.44 -3.67 7.01
CA GLU A 354 -16.26 -3.97 5.60
C GLU A 354 -15.28 -3.02 4.90
N VAL A 355 -15.34 -1.71 5.17
CA VAL A 355 -14.40 -0.74 4.59
C VAL A 355 -12.97 -0.98 5.08
N ILE A 356 -12.77 -1.30 6.36
CA ILE A 356 -11.43 -1.63 6.86
C ILE A 356 -10.90 -2.91 6.21
N PHE A 357 -11.74 -3.92 5.99
CA PHE A 357 -11.32 -5.11 5.23
C PHE A 357 -11.13 -4.83 3.74
N ALA A 358 -11.91 -3.95 3.12
CA ALA A 358 -11.71 -3.49 1.75
C ALA A 358 -10.33 -2.85 1.58
N GLU A 359 -9.92 -2.05 2.56
CA GLU A 359 -8.59 -1.43 2.62
C GLU A 359 -7.48 -2.47 2.84
N LEU A 360 -7.64 -3.39 3.79
CA LEU A 360 -6.66 -4.45 4.07
C LEU A 360 -6.47 -5.40 2.89
N PHE A 361 -7.56 -5.75 2.19
CA PHE A 361 -7.55 -6.65 1.04
C PHE A 361 -7.45 -5.93 -0.30
N HIS A 362 -7.21 -4.60 -0.29
CA HIS A 362 -7.03 -3.84 -1.51
C HIS A 362 -5.88 -4.39 -2.36
N MET A 363 -6.14 -4.60 -3.65
CA MET A 363 -5.16 -5.09 -4.61
C MET A 363 -4.79 -3.93 -5.56
N PRO A 364 -3.50 -3.77 -5.95
CA PRO A 364 -2.37 -4.68 -5.78
C PRO A 364 -1.79 -4.79 -4.36
N SER A 365 -1.88 -3.72 -3.56
CA SER A 365 -1.40 -3.65 -2.19
C SER A 365 -2.35 -2.85 -1.30
N PRO A 366 -2.38 -3.07 0.02
CA PRO A 366 -3.13 -2.22 0.94
C PRO A 366 -2.66 -0.76 0.82
N ARG A 367 -3.56 0.21 0.97
CA ARG A 367 -3.22 1.64 0.83
C ARG A 367 -2.30 2.13 1.96
N TYR A 368 -2.46 1.57 3.16
CA TYR A 368 -1.65 1.86 4.33
C TYR A 368 -1.00 0.59 4.89
N LEU A 369 -0.09 0.75 5.85
CA LEU A 369 0.56 -0.39 6.51
C LEU A 369 -0.48 -1.32 7.15
N GLU A 370 -0.39 -2.62 6.88
CA GLU A 370 -1.35 -3.65 7.32
C GLU A 370 -1.68 -3.58 8.83
N VAL A 371 -0.68 -3.29 9.66
CA VAL A 371 -0.82 -3.19 11.12
C VAL A 371 -1.76 -2.07 11.56
N CYS A 372 -1.91 -1.01 10.74
CA CYS A 372 -2.82 0.11 11.01
C CYS A 372 -4.25 -0.42 11.21
N TYR A 373 -4.75 -1.20 10.26
CA TYR A 373 -6.12 -1.73 10.26
C TYR A 373 -6.41 -2.61 11.48
N GLY A 374 -5.50 -3.54 11.81
CA GLY A 374 -5.62 -4.36 13.01
C GLY A 374 -5.67 -3.54 14.30
N SER A 375 -4.89 -2.45 14.35
CA SER A 375 -4.86 -1.55 15.51
C SER A 375 -6.12 -0.67 15.64
N ILE A 376 -6.71 -0.24 14.51
CA ILE A 376 -7.98 0.48 14.48
C ILE A 376 -9.11 -0.43 14.97
N PHE A 377 -9.17 -1.68 14.50
CA PHE A 377 -10.15 -2.66 15.02
C PHE A 377 -10.08 -2.83 16.54
N ILE A 378 -8.88 -2.86 17.11
CA ILE A 378 -8.72 -2.94 18.56
C ILE A 378 -9.31 -1.70 19.26
N GLU A 379 -9.09 -0.50 18.73
CA GLU A 379 -9.68 0.72 19.30
C GLU A 379 -11.21 0.76 19.11
N LEU A 380 -11.73 0.33 17.96
CA LEU A 380 -13.18 0.19 17.73
C LEU A 380 -13.84 -0.78 18.72
N CYS A 381 -13.21 -1.92 19.01
CA CYS A 381 -13.68 -2.86 20.04
C CYS A 381 -13.67 -2.27 21.46
N LYS A 382 -12.76 -1.33 21.76
CA LYS A 382 -12.75 -0.62 23.05
C LYS A 382 -13.86 0.42 23.15
N LEU A 383 -14.12 1.14 22.06
CA LEU A 383 -15.15 2.18 22.00
C LEU A 383 -16.56 1.57 22.03
N HIS A 384 -16.80 0.50 21.26
CA HIS A 384 -18.11 -0.19 21.15
C HIS A 384 -18.02 -1.68 21.58
N PRO A 385 -17.77 -2.00 22.87
CA PRO A 385 -17.46 -3.35 23.34
C PRO A 385 -18.60 -4.38 23.24
N SER A 386 -19.86 -3.93 23.14
CA SER A 386 -21.02 -4.81 23.04
C SER A 386 -21.41 -5.17 21.61
N ARG A 387 -21.00 -4.37 20.60
CA ARG A 387 -21.43 -4.54 19.20
C ARG A 387 -20.27 -4.90 18.29
N MET A 388 -19.19 -4.11 18.32
CA MET A 388 -18.08 -4.25 17.38
C MET A 388 -17.42 -5.64 17.41
N PRO A 389 -17.16 -6.28 18.57
CA PRO A 389 -16.61 -7.63 18.59
C PRO A 389 -17.53 -8.67 17.93
N GLN A 390 -18.86 -8.51 18.02
CA GLN A 390 -19.82 -9.44 17.42
C GLN A 390 -19.80 -9.33 15.90
N VAL A 391 -19.84 -8.10 15.38
CA VAL A 391 -19.75 -7.84 13.93
C VAL A 391 -18.42 -8.35 13.38
N LEU A 392 -17.31 -8.14 14.10
CA LEU A 392 -15.99 -8.60 13.68
C LEU A 392 -15.86 -10.13 13.71
N ALA A 393 -16.46 -10.79 14.71
CA ALA A 393 -16.51 -12.26 14.77
C ALA A 393 -17.33 -12.83 13.59
N GLN A 394 -18.50 -12.25 13.30
CA GLN A 394 -19.31 -12.61 12.13
C GLN A 394 -18.54 -12.38 10.82
N ALA A 395 -17.85 -11.24 10.68
CA ALA A 395 -17.02 -10.95 9.53
C ALA A 395 -15.94 -12.02 9.35
N THR A 396 -15.27 -12.40 10.44
CA THR A 396 -14.22 -13.45 10.42
C THR A 396 -14.78 -14.79 9.95
N GLU A 397 -15.97 -15.17 10.40
CA GLU A 397 -16.66 -16.38 9.94
C GLU A 397 -17.00 -16.33 8.45
N LEU A 398 -17.47 -15.19 7.94
CA LEU A 398 -17.71 -15.00 6.51
C LEU A 398 -16.41 -15.05 5.69
N LEU A 399 -15.32 -14.47 6.19
CA LEU A 399 -14.01 -14.53 5.53
C LEU A 399 -13.50 -15.98 5.47
N PHE A 400 -13.62 -16.74 6.56
CA PHE A 400 -13.21 -18.14 6.62
C PHE A 400 -14.08 -19.04 5.73
N SER A 401 -15.41 -18.91 5.77
CA SER A 401 -16.31 -19.72 4.94
C SER A 401 -16.13 -19.49 3.44
N ARG A 402 -15.67 -18.29 3.03
CA ARG A 402 -15.43 -17.91 1.63
C ARG A 402 -13.97 -18.05 1.20
N ILE A 403 -13.09 -18.56 2.07
CA ILE A 403 -11.64 -18.58 1.85
C ILE A 403 -11.21 -19.44 0.65
N ASP A 404 -12.05 -20.37 0.22
CA ASP A 404 -11.75 -21.34 -0.85
C ASP A 404 -11.48 -20.67 -2.20
N SER A 405 -12.07 -19.50 -2.44
CA SER A 405 -11.88 -18.70 -3.66
C SER A 405 -11.08 -17.41 -3.43
N MET A 406 -10.58 -17.21 -2.20
CA MET A 406 -9.84 -16.01 -1.81
C MET A 406 -8.48 -15.96 -2.52
N ASN A 407 -8.12 -14.78 -3.02
CA ASN A 407 -6.82 -14.54 -3.62
C ASN A 407 -5.68 -14.80 -2.62
N THR A 408 -4.60 -15.44 -3.06
CA THR A 408 -3.44 -15.82 -2.23
C THR A 408 -2.83 -14.63 -1.47
N ALA A 409 -2.77 -13.44 -2.07
CA ALA A 409 -2.24 -12.26 -1.38
C ALA A 409 -3.18 -11.79 -0.25
N CYS A 410 -4.50 -11.90 -0.44
CA CYS A 410 -5.49 -11.57 0.58
C CYS A 410 -5.51 -12.62 1.70
N PHE A 411 -5.34 -13.90 1.35
CA PHE A 411 -5.18 -15.00 2.30
C PHE A 411 -4.04 -14.74 3.28
N ASP A 412 -2.85 -14.37 2.77
CA ASP A 412 -1.69 -14.03 3.61
C ASP A 412 -1.99 -12.89 4.59
N ARG A 413 -2.68 -11.84 4.12
CA ARG A 413 -3.07 -10.68 4.94
C ARG A 413 -4.09 -11.06 6.00
N LEU A 414 -5.05 -11.94 5.68
CA LEU A 414 -6.02 -12.47 6.64
C LEU A 414 -5.31 -13.28 7.73
N VAL A 415 -4.35 -14.14 7.37
CA VAL A 415 -3.53 -14.90 8.33
C VAL A 415 -2.79 -13.95 9.28
N ASN A 416 -2.12 -12.93 8.73
CA ASN A 416 -1.38 -11.95 9.52
C ASN A 416 -2.29 -11.14 10.45
N TRP A 417 -3.42 -10.63 9.93
CA TRP A 417 -4.37 -9.85 10.71
C TRP A 417 -5.01 -10.69 11.82
N PHE A 418 -5.50 -11.90 11.51
CA PHE A 418 -6.23 -12.71 12.46
C PHE A 418 -5.33 -13.20 13.60
N SER A 419 -4.12 -13.67 13.29
CA SER A 419 -3.14 -14.05 14.31
C SER A 419 -2.72 -12.88 15.21
N TYR A 420 -2.52 -11.69 14.64
CA TYR A 420 -2.28 -10.46 15.40
C TYR A 420 -3.48 -10.10 16.28
N HIS A 421 -4.69 -10.14 15.74
CA HIS A 421 -5.93 -9.87 16.49
C HIS A 421 -6.06 -10.81 17.69
N LEU A 422 -5.97 -12.13 17.46
CA LEU A 422 -6.01 -13.14 18.51
C LEU A 422 -5.01 -12.88 19.63
N SER A 423 -3.77 -12.49 19.28
CA SER A 423 -2.73 -12.19 20.29
C SER A 423 -3.11 -11.06 21.26
N ASN A 424 -3.96 -10.11 20.82
CA ASN A 424 -4.45 -9.00 21.64
C ASN A 424 -5.67 -9.38 22.50
N PHE A 425 -6.31 -10.53 22.22
CA PHE A 425 -7.47 -11.06 22.95
C PHE A 425 -7.19 -12.45 23.55
N GLN A 426 -5.96 -12.66 24.03
CA GLN A 426 -5.53 -13.87 24.77
C GLN A 426 -5.61 -15.17 23.96
N PHE A 427 -5.66 -15.05 22.63
CA PHE A 427 -5.85 -16.13 21.66
C PHE A 427 -7.16 -16.91 21.83
N ARG A 428 -8.23 -16.24 22.27
CA ARG A 428 -9.55 -16.86 22.40
C ARG A 428 -10.27 -16.85 21.06
N TRP A 429 -10.69 -18.04 20.62
CA TRP A 429 -11.54 -18.24 19.45
C TRP A 429 -12.33 -19.55 19.64
N SER A 430 -13.51 -19.64 19.02
CA SER A 430 -14.32 -20.86 18.99
C SER A 430 -13.84 -21.80 17.87
N TRP A 431 -12.66 -22.39 18.05
CA TRP A 431 -12.03 -23.27 17.04
C TRP A 431 -12.91 -24.45 16.62
N GLU A 432 -13.75 -24.96 17.53
CA GLU A 432 -14.68 -26.07 17.28
C GLU A 432 -15.67 -25.77 16.14
N ASP A 433 -16.01 -24.49 15.92
CA ASP A 433 -16.88 -24.07 14.80
C ASP A 433 -16.26 -24.42 13.43
N TRP A 434 -14.93 -24.58 13.37
CA TRP A 434 -14.18 -24.87 12.15
C TRP A 434 -13.73 -26.34 12.03
N GLU A 435 -14.15 -27.22 12.94
CA GLU A 435 -13.69 -28.61 13.01
C GLU A 435 -13.91 -29.41 11.71
N SER A 436 -14.95 -29.05 10.94
CA SER A 436 -15.22 -29.67 9.63
C SER A 436 -14.06 -29.61 8.65
N CYS A 437 -13.14 -28.64 8.79
CA CYS A 437 -11.99 -28.52 7.89
C CYS A 437 -10.96 -29.63 8.05
N LEU A 438 -10.98 -30.37 9.17
CA LEU A 438 -10.04 -31.48 9.43
C LEU A 438 -10.25 -32.68 8.50
N GLN A 439 -11.39 -32.76 7.82
CA GLN A 439 -11.70 -33.79 6.83
C GLN A 439 -11.26 -33.43 5.40
N LEU A 440 -10.73 -32.22 5.21
CA LEU A 440 -10.30 -31.72 3.91
C LEU A 440 -8.82 -32.03 3.65
N ASP A 441 -8.41 -31.90 2.39
CA ASP A 441 -7.00 -31.97 2.01
C ASP A 441 -6.17 -30.93 2.79
N PRO A 442 -4.97 -31.24 3.32
CA PRO A 442 -4.15 -30.28 4.06
C PRO A 442 -3.78 -29.01 3.29
N GLU A 443 -3.72 -29.07 1.95
CA GLU A 443 -3.48 -27.92 1.07
C GLU A 443 -4.76 -27.16 0.71
N HIS A 444 -5.93 -27.66 1.11
CA HIS A 444 -7.18 -26.92 1.02
C HIS A 444 -7.09 -25.61 1.83
N PRO A 445 -7.63 -24.48 1.34
CA PRO A 445 -7.49 -23.17 1.99
C PRO A 445 -7.88 -23.13 3.48
N ARG A 446 -8.97 -23.80 3.89
CA ARG A 446 -9.43 -23.85 5.30
C ARG A 446 -8.43 -24.45 6.31
N PRO A 447 -8.03 -25.74 6.22
CA PRO A 447 -7.05 -26.29 7.16
C PRO A 447 -5.69 -25.59 7.06
N LYS A 448 -5.28 -25.18 5.84
CA LYS A 448 -4.05 -24.41 5.63
C LYS A 448 -4.09 -23.06 6.35
N PHE A 449 -5.22 -22.35 6.31
CA PHE A 449 -5.40 -21.07 7.02
C PHE A 449 -5.19 -21.22 8.51
N ILE A 450 -5.82 -22.21 9.13
CA ILE A 450 -5.70 -22.47 10.57
C ILE A 450 -4.24 -22.80 10.91
N LYS A 451 -3.59 -23.67 10.15
CA LYS A 451 -2.19 -24.02 10.35
C LYS A 451 -1.26 -22.80 10.27
N GLU A 452 -1.44 -21.95 9.28
CA GLU A 452 -0.65 -20.71 9.12
C GLU A 452 -0.94 -19.68 10.22
N VAL A 453 -2.20 -19.55 10.66
CA VAL A 453 -2.59 -18.71 11.81
C VAL A 453 -1.93 -19.21 13.10
N LEU A 454 -1.95 -20.51 13.36
CA LEU A 454 -1.31 -21.10 14.55
C LEU A 454 0.22 -20.95 14.49
N LEU A 455 0.83 -21.09 13.31
CA LEU A 455 2.26 -20.79 13.09
C LEU A 455 2.59 -19.33 13.47
N LYS A 456 1.78 -18.36 13.01
CA LYS A 456 1.96 -16.94 13.35
C LYS A 456 1.70 -16.66 14.82
N ALA A 457 0.66 -17.26 15.39
CA ALA A 457 0.35 -17.14 16.81
C ALA A 457 1.49 -17.69 17.68
N GLN A 458 2.12 -18.81 17.28
CA GLN A 458 3.29 -19.35 17.96
C GLN A 458 4.46 -18.37 17.96
N ARG A 459 4.70 -17.64 16.86
CA ARG A 459 5.74 -16.58 16.79
C ARG A 459 5.46 -15.39 17.73
N LEU A 460 4.19 -15.15 18.06
CA LEU A 460 3.75 -14.11 19.02
C LEU A 460 3.61 -14.64 20.46
N ALA A 461 3.83 -15.94 20.67
CA ALA A 461 3.72 -16.62 21.94
C ALA A 461 4.80 -17.71 22.07
N TYR A 462 4.41 -18.94 22.40
CA TYR A 462 5.27 -20.11 22.50
C TYR A 462 4.44 -21.38 22.27
N HIS A 463 5.08 -22.48 21.87
CA HIS A 463 4.43 -23.72 21.43
C HIS A 463 3.42 -24.27 22.46
N GLU A 464 3.81 -24.37 23.74
CA GLU A 464 2.94 -24.89 24.79
C GLU A 464 1.72 -24.00 25.06
N ARG A 465 1.78 -22.71 24.73
CA ARG A 465 0.61 -21.82 24.83
C ARG A 465 -0.39 -22.13 23.72
N ILE A 466 0.10 -22.26 22.48
CA ILE A 466 -0.75 -22.53 21.32
C ILE A 466 -1.42 -23.89 21.44
N HIS A 467 -0.68 -24.90 21.91
CA HIS A 467 -1.23 -26.22 22.17
C HIS A 467 -2.38 -26.22 23.19
N LYS A 468 -2.37 -25.29 24.16
CA LYS A 468 -3.40 -25.23 25.23
C LYS A 468 -4.67 -24.47 24.84
N ILE A 469 -4.64 -23.66 23.78
CA ILE A 469 -5.77 -22.80 23.39
C ILE A 469 -6.63 -23.41 22.29
N VAL A 470 -6.17 -24.48 21.64
CA VAL A 470 -6.90 -25.22 20.61
C VAL A 470 -7.46 -26.52 21.18
N PRO A 471 -8.61 -27.01 20.69
CA PRO A 471 -9.14 -28.33 21.05
C PRO A 471 -8.19 -29.47 20.66
N GLU A 472 -8.30 -30.63 21.33
CA GLU A 472 -7.46 -31.81 21.05
C GLU A 472 -7.61 -32.31 19.60
N THR A 473 -8.80 -32.16 18.99
CA THR A 473 -9.03 -32.58 17.60
C THR A 473 -8.21 -31.80 16.58
N PHE A 474 -7.71 -30.61 16.94
CA PHE A 474 -6.85 -29.77 16.10
C PHE A 474 -5.35 -30.08 16.22
N GLU A 475 -4.95 -31.10 17.01
CA GLU A 475 -3.56 -31.53 17.15
C GLU A 475 -2.79 -31.63 15.81
N PRO A 476 -3.35 -32.20 14.72
CA PRO A 476 -2.65 -32.31 13.43
C PRO A 476 -2.32 -30.96 12.76
N LEU A 477 -2.98 -29.87 13.17
CA LEU A 477 -2.76 -28.52 12.64
C LEU A 477 -1.83 -27.68 13.52
N ILE A 478 -1.49 -28.16 14.72
CA ILE A 478 -0.56 -27.47 15.62
C ILE A 478 0.84 -27.48 14.98
N PRO A 479 1.54 -26.34 14.93
CA PRO A 479 2.91 -26.29 14.43
C PRO A 479 3.84 -27.16 15.27
N GLU A 480 4.80 -27.80 14.61
CA GLU A 480 5.87 -28.50 15.32
C GLU A 480 6.65 -27.57 16.26
N LYS A 481 7.27 -28.18 17.26
CA LYS A 481 8.10 -27.46 18.21
C LYS A 481 9.32 -26.89 17.46
N PRO A 482 9.64 -25.59 17.63
CA PRO A 482 10.66 -24.91 16.82
C PRO A 482 12.07 -25.20 17.33
N GLU A 483 12.51 -26.45 17.24
CA GLU A 483 13.83 -26.93 17.66
C GLU A 483 14.72 -27.27 16.44
N PRO A 484 16.05 -27.08 16.54
CA PRO A 484 16.96 -27.45 15.48
C PRO A 484 17.17 -28.96 15.40
N THR A 485 17.31 -29.49 14.19
CA THR A 485 17.66 -30.89 13.92
C THR A 485 19.12 -31.00 13.52
N PHE A 486 19.98 -31.25 14.50
CA PHE A 486 21.43 -31.29 14.27
C PHE A 486 21.88 -32.62 13.67
N LYS A 487 22.27 -32.60 12.40
CA LYS A 487 22.70 -33.78 11.62
C LYS A 487 23.85 -34.57 12.25
N TYR A 488 24.81 -33.89 12.86
CA TYR A 488 26.02 -34.49 13.43
C TYR A 488 25.86 -34.93 14.90
N SER A 489 24.62 -35.01 15.39
CA SER A 489 24.31 -35.83 16.56
C SER A 489 24.45 -37.33 16.26
N ASP A 490 24.37 -37.72 15.00
CA ASP A 490 24.69 -39.07 14.53
C ASP A 490 26.18 -39.19 14.22
N ASP A 491 26.89 -40.01 15.00
CA ASP A 491 28.33 -40.25 14.84
C ASP A 491 28.69 -40.96 13.52
N THR A 492 27.70 -41.52 12.80
CA THR A 492 27.91 -42.17 11.50
C THR A 492 27.87 -41.20 10.32
N ALA A 493 27.42 -39.95 10.53
CA ALA A 493 27.33 -38.96 9.48
C ALA A 493 28.73 -38.57 8.92
N PRO A 494 28.91 -38.47 7.59
CA PRO A 494 30.18 -38.05 7.01
C PRO A 494 30.60 -36.68 7.54
N GLY A 495 31.78 -36.58 8.17
CA GLY A 495 32.26 -35.33 8.77
C GLY A 495 31.88 -35.12 10.25
N ALA A 496 31.19 -36.06 10.91
CA ALA A 496 30.81 -35.94 12.33
C ALA A 496 31.99 -35.70 13.29
N ASN A 497 33.13 -36.36 13.05
CA ASN A 497 34.34 -36.13 13.85
C ASN A 497 34.88 -34.70 13.69
N THR A 498 34.88 -34.18 12.47
CA THR A 498 35.26 -32.80 12.19
C THR A 498 34.25 -31.82 12.79
N ALA A 499 32.95 -32.10 12.70
CA ALA A 499 31.91 -31.29 13.35
C ALA A 499 32.13 -31.17 14.86
N ARG A 500 32.46 -32.28 15.53
CA ARG A 500 32.79 -32.28 16.97
C ARG A 500 34.04 -31.45 17.27
N ALA A 501 35.11 -31.64 16.50
CA ALA A 501 36.35 -30.88 16.67
C ALA A 501 36.16 -29.38 16.44
N ILE A 502 35.41 -28.98 15.40
CA ILE A 502 35.05 -27.58 15.14
C ILE A 502 34.16 -27.04 16.26
N ALA A 503 33.21 -27.83 16.78
CA ALA A 503 32.37 -27.39 17.89
C ALA A 503 33.18 -27.06 19.14
N ASP A 504 34.16 -27.91 19.47
CA ASP A 504 35.04 -27.70 20.62
C ASP A 504 35.96 -26.50 20.41
N ALA A 505 36.57 -26.37 19.21
CA ALA A 505 37.37 -25.20 18.86
C ALA A 505 36.59 -23.88 19.00
N ILE A 506 35.33 -23.84 18.52
CA ILE A 506 34.48 -22.64 18.64
C ILE A 506 34.18 -22.31 20.11
N ARG A 507 33.91 -23.33 20.96
CA ARG A 507 33.69 -23.14 22.40
C ARG A 507 34.94 -22.61 23.10
N GLU A 508 36.13 -23.05 22.66
CA GLU A 508 37.44 -22.58 23.11
C GLU A 508 37.84 -21.22 22.52
N ARG A 509 36.92 -20.57 21.78
CA ARG A 509 37.07 -19.23 21.20
C ARG A 509 38.14 -19.15 20.11
N CYS A 510 38.25 -20.18 19.29
CA CYS A 510 39.13 -20.20 18.12
C CYS A 510 38.95 -19.01 17.17
N THR A 511 39.96 -18.79 16.33
CA THR A 511 39.93 -17.81 15.22
C THR A 511 39.25 -18.39 13.97
N PRO A 512 38.80 -17.54 13.02
CA PRO A 512 38.28 -18.00 11.72
C PRO A 512 39.26 -18.89 10.94
N GLU A 513 40.56 -18.62 11.00
CA GLU A 513 41.61 -19.37 10.29
C GLU A 513 41.80 -20.77 10.86
N GLU A 514 41.68 -20.93 12.18
CA GLU A 514 41.73 -22.23 12.86
C GLU A 514 40.55 -23.11 12.42
N VAL A 515 39.36 -22.53 12.23
CA VAL A 515 38.20 -23.25 11.67
C VAL A 515 38.47 -23.71 10.24
N LEU A 516 38.98 -22.83 9.37
CA LEU A 516 39.32 -23.19 7.99
C LEU A 516 40.36 -24.32 7.93
N THR A 517 41.34 -24.29 8.83
CA THR A 517 42.35 -25.33 8.97
C THR A 517 41.72 -26.66 9.39
N GLY A 518 40.83 -26.65 10.39
CA GLY A 518 40.11 -27.85 10.84
C GLY A 518 39.17 -28.44 9.77
N LEU A 519 38.67 -27.61 8.85
CA LEU A 519 37.86 -28.06 7.71
C LEU A 519 38.71 -28.56 6.54
N ALA A 520 40.03 -28.33 6.52
CA ALA A 520 40.89 -28.57 5.36
C ALA A 520 40.86 -30.04 4.89
N GLU A 521 40.85 -30.97 5.85
CA GLU A 521 40.97 -32.42 5.65
C GLU A 521 39.67 -33.10 5.19
N LEU A 522 38.54 -32.39 5.18
CA LEU A 522 37.28 -32.97 4.73
C LEU A 522 37.33 -33.29 3.21
N PRO A 523 36.94 -34.52 2.80
CA PRO A 523 36.92 -34.89 1.39
C PRO A 523 35.93 -33.99 0.64
N ASN A 524 36.19 -33.73 -0.64
CA ASN A 524 35.21 -33.08 -1.50
C ASN A 524 34.36 -34.17 -2.19
N PRO A 525 33.07 -34.33 -1.86
CA PRO A 525 32.21 -35.32 -2.52
C PRO A 525 32.04 -35.09 -4.02
N ARG A 526 32.38 -33.88 -4.52
CA ARG A 526 32.34 -33.54 -5.94
C ARG A 526 33.66 -33.80 -6.66
N ALA A 527 34.71 -34.24 -5.96
CA ALA A 527 36.00 -34.56 -6.59
C ALA A 527 35.83 -35.73 -7.57
N GLY A 528 35.95 -35.43 -8.87
CA GLY A 528 35.89 -36.41 -9.96
C GLY A 528 34.56 -36.52 -10.72
N VAL A 529 33.58 -35.64 -10.47
CA VAL A 529 32.25 -35.71 -11.12
C VAL A 529 32.13 -34.84 -12.37
N ASP A 530 32.98 -33.81 -12.56
CA ASP A 530 33.07 -33.03 -13.81
C ASP A 530 34.44 -32.33 -13.92
N GLU A 531 35.25 -32.69 -14.91
CA GLU A 531 36.53 -32.01 -15.22
C GLU A 531 36.33 -30.64 -15.91
N GLY A 532 35.07 -30.22 -16.15
CA GLY A 532 34.72 -29.02 -16.93
C GLY A 532 34.17 -27.84 -16.14
N ASP A 533 33.91 -27.96 -14.83
CA ASP A 533 33.24 -26.91 -14.05
C ASP A 533 34.23 -26.19 -13.11
N ALA A 534 34.46 -24.90 -13.35
CA ALA A 534 35.44 -24.07 -12.63
C ALA A 534 35.02 -23.73 -11.17
N SER A 535 33.84 -24.16 -10.73
CA SER A 535 33.25 -23.92 -9.40
C SER A 535 33.60 -25.05 -8.42
N SER A 536 34.87 -25.17 -8.03
CA SER A 536 35.34 -26.19 -7.07
C SER A 536 34.99 -25.82 -5.61
N TYR A 537 33.70 -25.69 -5.28
CA TYR A 537 33.28 -25.59 -3.88
C TYR A 537 33.18 -26.99 -3.23
N ASN A 538 33.36 -27.07 -1.91
CA ASN A 538 33.24 -28.32 -1.16
C ASN A 538 31.95 -28.31 -0.31
N PRO A 539 30.88 -29.04 -0.73
CA PRO A 539 29.61 -29.02 -0.01
C PRO A 539 29.70 -29.59 1.40
N LEU A 540 30.60 -30.57 1.65
CA LEU A 540 30.75 -31.17 2.97
C LEU A 540 31.41 -30.19 3.96
N LYS A 541 32.38 -29.39 3.51
CA LYS A 541 32.98 -28.33 4.36
C LYS A 541 31.95 -27.28 4.76
N ILE A 542 31.14 -26.85 3.80
CA ILE A 542 30.04 -25.90 4.05
C ILE A 542 29.05 -26.49 5.06
N ASP A 543 28.60 -27.72 4.82
CA ASP A 543 27.58 -28.36 5.66
C ASP A 543 28.05 -28.56 7.10
N VAL A 544 29.24 -29.14 7.30
CA VAL A 544 29.84 -29.32 8.63
C VAL A 544 29.93 -27.98 9.36
N PHE A 545 30.45 -26.94 8.69
CA PHE A 545 30.63 -25.62 9.29
C PHE A 545 29.29 -24.96 9.66
N VAL A 546 28.36 -24.89 8.71
CA VAL A 546 27.07 -24.19 8.87
C VAL A 546 26.22 -24.87 9.94
N GLN A 547 26.07 -26.19 9.89
CA GLN A 547 25.33 -26.98 10.89
C GLN A 547 25.92 -26.75 12.29
N THR A 548 27.25 -26.88 12.42
CA THR A 548 27.93 -26.76 13.72
C THR A 548 27.82 -25.36 14.31
N LEU A 549 28.09 -24.34 13.49
CA LEU A 549 28.09 -22.95 13.94
C LEU A 549 26.68 -22.51 14.37
N LEU A 550 25.67 -22.81 13.54
CA LEU A 550 24.30 -22.41 13.83
C LEU A 550 23.70 -23.20 14.99
N GLN A 551 24.08 -24.48 15.17
CA GLN A 551 23.71 -25.26 16.34
C GLN A 551 24.27 -24.66 17.63
N LEU A 552 25.54 -24.25 17.65
CA LEU A 552 26.11 -23.53 18.80
C LEU A 552 25.42 -22.18 19.05
N GLY A 553 24.93 -21.55 17.98
CA GLY A 553 24.14 -20.32 18.01
C GLY A 553 22.65 -20.48 18.30
N MET A 554 22.14 -21.68 18.62
CA MET A 554 20.70 -21.98 18.66
C MET A 554 19.90 -21.26 19.75
N LYS A 555 20.57 -20.73 20.78
CA LYS A 555 19.91 -20.20 22.00
C LYS A 555 19.01 -18.99 21.74
N SER A 556 19.36 -18.13 20.80
CA SER A 556 18.51 -17.01 20.37
C SER A 556 19.02 -16.42 19.05
N PHE A 557 18.19 -15.61 18.37
CA PHE A 557 18.59 -14.89 17.16
C PHE A 557 19.89 -14.10 17.34
N SER A 558 20.07 -13.45 18.49
CA SER A 558 21.30 -12.69 18.79
C SER A 558 22.54 -13.57 18.85
N HIS A 559 22.44 -14.80 19.37
CA HIS A 559 23.58 -15.74 19.39
C HIS A 559 23.92 -16.18 17.97
N SER A 560 22.92 -16.53 17.15
CA SER A 560 23.14 -16.89 15.75
C SER A 560 23.75 -15.73 14.95
N PHE A 561 23.28 -14.50 15.16
CA PHE A 561 23.83 -13.31 14.48
C PHE A 561 25.26 -12.99 14.92
N ALA A 562 25.57 -13.14 16.20
CA ALA A 562 26.92 -12.96 16.71
C ALA A 562 27.87 -14.03 16.15
N ALA A 563 27.42 -15.28 16.09
CA ALA A 563 28.17 -16.38 15.48
C ALA A 563 28.46 -16.12 14.00
N ILE A 564 27.45 -15.73 13.21
CA ILE A 564 27.61 -15.35 11.80
C ILE A 564 28.60 -14.19 11.65
N SER A 565 28.51 -13.18 12.52
CA SER A 565 29.38 -12.00 12.43
C SER A 565 30.84 -12.34 12.79
N LYS A 566 31.05 -13.19 13.81
CA LYS A 566 32.39 -13.63 14.24
C LYS A 566 33.10 -14.44 13.14
N PHE A 567 32.38 -15.34 12.47
CA PHE A 567 32.94 -16.23 11.45
C PHE A 567 32.56 -15.82 10.02
N HIS A 568 32.27 -14.53 9.80
CA HIS A 568 31.91 -13.99 8.49
C HIS A 568 32.97 -14.28 7.43
N TYR A 569 34.26 -14.18 7.79
CA TYR A 569 35.36 -14.52 6.90
C TYR A 569 35.30 -15.97 6.40
N VAL A 570 35.00 -16.93 7.30
CA VAL A 570 34.85 -18.35 6.92
C VAL A 570 33.71 -18.53 5.92
N PHE A 571 32.58 -17.85 6.13
CA PHE A 571 31.49 -17.83 5.16
C PHE A 571 31.92 -17.27 3.80
N LYS A 572 32.67 -16.15 3.76
CA LYS A 572 33.13 -15.57 2.49
C LYS A 572 34.09 -16.47 1.73
N VAL A 573 34.93 -17.22 2.43
CA VAL A 573 35.83 -18.21 1.80
C VAL A 573 35.07 -19.44 1.30
N LEU A 574 34.08 -19.92 2.05
CA LEU A 574 33.35 -21.14 1.71
C LEU A 574 32.21 -20.93 0.70
N ALA A 575 31.60 -19.74 0.66
CA ALA A 575 30.42 -19.42 -0.14
C ALA A 575 30.73 -18.42 -1.27
N GLU A 576 31.82 -18.67 -2.00
CA GLU A 576 32.28 -17.79 -3.09
C GLU A 576 31.39 -17.87 -4.34
N SER A 577 30.94 -19.08 -4.73
CA SER A 577 30.05 -19.29 -5.88
C SER A 577 28.57 -19.34 -5.48
N GLU A 578 27.68 -19.12 -6.44
CA GLU A 578 26.23 -19.22 -6.21
C GLU A 578 25.83 -20.63 -5.73
N GLU A 579 26.42 -21.70 -6.27
CA GLU A 579 26.14 -23.06 -5.82
C GLU A 579 26.58 -23.32 -4.38
N ALA A 580 27.68 -22.69 -3.96
CA ALA A 580 28.16 -22.74 -2.58
C ALA A 580 27.21 -21.96 -1.63
N GLN A 581 26.70 -20.80 -2.07
CA GLN A 581 25.69 -20.04 -1.33
C GLN A 581 24.38 -20.82 -1.18
N ILE A 582 23.92 -21.52 -2.23
CA ILE A 582 22.77 -22.43 -2.16
C ILE A 582 23.05 -23.59 -1.20
N CYS A 583 24.29 -24.11 -1.15
CA CYS A 583 24.68 -25.12 -0.17
C CYS A 583 24.58 -24.59 1.28
N VAL A 584 24.98 -23.33 1.54
CA VAL A 584 24.78 -22.69 2.86
C VAL A 584 23.30 -22.64 3.22
N LEU A 585 22.45 -22.24 2.27
CA LEU A 585 20.99 -22.18 2.46
C LEU A 585 20.40 -23.56 2.75
N ARG A 586 20.82 -24.60 2.03
CA ARG A 586 20.41 -25.99 2.25
C ARG A 586 20.80 -26.49 3.64
N SER A 587 22.06 -26.31 4.05
CA SER A 587 22.51 -26.72 5.38
C SER A 587 21.79 -25.99 6.51
N MET A 588 21.44 -24.71 6.29
CA MET A 588 20.63 -23.93 7.23
C MET A 588 19.17 -24.42 7.28
N PHE A 589 18.59 -24.79 6.14
CA PHE A 589 17.26 -25.40 6.05
C PHE A 589 17.19 -26.74 6.76
N GLU A 590 18.13 -27.66 6.49
CA GLU A 590 18.16 -28.98 7.13
C GLU A 590 18.17 -28.86 8.67
N LEU A 591 18.97 -27.93 9.20
CA LEU A 591 19.04 -27.66 10.64
C LEU A 591 17.74 -27.05 11.18
N TRP A 592 17.14 -26.08 10.48
CA TRP A 592 16.07 -25.22 11.01
C TRP A 592 14.68 -25.45 10.39
N HIS A 593 14.45 -26.58 9.72
CA HIS A 593 13.19 -26.86 9.01
C HIS A 593 11.94 -26.71 9.91
N ASN A 594 12.05 -27.02 11.21
CA ASN A 594 10.97 -26.85 12.19
C ASN A 594 10.82 -25.43 12.75
N HIS A 595 11.77 -24.53 12.47
CA HIS A 595 11.75 -23.15 12.95
C HIS A 595 11.76 -22.13 11.80
N GLN A 596 10.63 -22.02 11.11
CA GLN A 596 10.43 -21.11 9.98
C GLN A 596 10.86 -19.66 10.24
N GLN A 597 10.53 -19.10 11.41
CA GLN A 597 10.95 -17.73 11.76
C GLN A 597 12.47 -17.57 11.84
N MET A 598 13.20 -18.58 12.34
CA MET A 598 14.66 -18.57 12.36
C MET A 598 15.21 -18.51 10.94
N MET A 599 14.66 -19.32 10.02
CA MET A 599 15.08 -19.31 8.61
C MET A 599 14.89 -17.92 7.98
N VAL A 600 13.73 -17.28 8.18
CA VAL A 600 13.46 -15.92 7.66
C VAL A 600 14.52 -14.91 8.14
N VAL A 601 14.87 -14.93 9.44
CA VAL A 601 15.82 -13.96 9.99
C VAL A 601 17.28 -14.28 9.64
N LEU A 602 17.63 -15.56 9.49
CA LEU A 602 18.97 -15.97 9.06
C LEU A 602 19.22 -15.58 7.60
N VAL A 603 18.26 -15.80 6.70
CA VAL A 603 18.35 -15.33 5.30
C VAL A 603 18.47 -13.81 5.25
N ASP A 604 17.64 -13.08 6.02
CA ASP A 604 17.73 -11.62 6.13
C ASP A 604 19.12 -11.14 6.57
N LYS A 605 19.70 -11.82 7.57
CA LYS A 605 21.03 -11.51 8.09
C LYS A 605 22.13 -11.84 7.08
N MET A 606 22.08 -13.01 6.44
CA MET A 606 23.08 -13.43 5.45
C MET A 606 23.09 -12.52 4.21
N LEU A 607 21.92 -12.06 3.76
CA LEU A 607 21.80 -11.04 2.71
C LEU A 607 22.41 -9.69 3.17
N LYS A 608 22.12 -9.23 4.40
CA LYS A 608 22.69 -7.98 4.95
C LYS A 608 24.22 -8.02 5.04
N THR A 609 24.78 -9.18 5.31
CA THR A 609 26.23 -9.38 5.44
C THR A 609 26.89 -9.86 4.16
N GLN A 610 26.16 -9.90 3.03
CA GLN A 610 26.70 -10.34 1.72
C GLN A 610 27.38 -11.73 1.77
N ILE A 611 26.83 -12.62 2.62
CA ILE A 611 27.22 -14.04 2.64
C ILE A 611 26.54 -14.77 1.47
N ILE A 612 25.30 -14.38 1.20
CA ILE A 612 24.50 -14.87 0.07
C ILE A 612 23.95 -13.67 -0.72
N GLU A 613 23.65 -13.92 -1.99
CA GLU A 613 23.05 -12.96 -2.91
C GLU A 613 21.56 -13.21 -3.13
N CYS A 614 20.87 -12.24 -3.71
CA CYS A 614 19.43 -12.33 -3.95
C CYS A 614 19.07 -13.42 -4.97
N SER A 615 19.92 -13.62 -6.00
CA SER A 615 19.83 -14.69 -6.99
C SER A 615 19.88 -16.08 -6.34
N ALA A 616 20.86 -16.31 -5.47
CA ALA A 616 21.02 -17.58 -4.75
C ALA A 616 19.78 -17.92 -3.91
N VAL A 617 19.18 -16.92 -3.23
CA VAL A 617 17.94 -17.11 -2.47
C VAL A 617 16.77 -17.46 -3.38
N ALA A 618 16.62 -16.77 -4.51
CA ALA A 618 15.56 -17.09 -5.48
C ALA A 618 15.74 -18.52 -6.02
N ASN A 619 16.93 -18.89 -6.48
CA ASN A 619 17.21 -20.23 -6.99
C ASN A 619 17.03 -21.32 -5.93
N TRP A 620 17.37 -21.06 -4.66
CA TRP A 620 17.12 -21.98 -3.55
C TRP A 620 15.62 -22.21 -3.31
N ILE A 621 14.78 -21.17 -3.32
CA ILE A 621 13.33 -21.29 -3.10
C ILE A 621 12.67 -22.17 -4.17
N PHE A 622 13.12 -22.08 -5.42
CA PHE A 622 12.62 -22.90 -6.54
C PHE A 622 13.40 -24.22 -6.73
N SER A 623 14.27 -24.58 -5.79
CA SER A 623 15.03 -25.83 -5.87
C SER A 623 14.16 -27.04 -5.52
N LYS A 624 14.58 -28.22 -5.98
CA LYS A 624 13.87 -29.49 -5.72
C LYS A 624 13.75 -29.80 -4.22
N ASP A 625 14.72 -29.35 -3.43
CA ASP A 625 14.75 -29.56 -1.98
C ASP A 625 13.58 -28.84 -1.28
N MET A 626 13.06 -27.78 -1.89
CA MET A 626 11.99 -26.95 -1.34
C MET A 626 10.58 -27.36 -1.82
N ASN A 627 10.45 -28.39 -2.67
CA ASN A 627 9.17 -28.81 -3.24
C ASN A 627 8.09 -29.09 -2.18
N GLY A 628 8.44 -29.75 -1.07
CA GLY A 628 7.50 -30.04 0.03
C GLY A 628 7.13 -28.83 0.89
N GLU A 629 7.89 -27.74 0.77
CA GLU A 629 7.71 -26.51 1.54
C GLU A 629 7.10 -25.38 0.68
N PHE A 630 7.07 -25.55 -0.63
CA PHE A 630 6.85 -24.50 -1.63
C PHE A 630 5.56 -23.69 -1.42
N THR A 631 4.48 -24.33 -0.96
CA THR A 631 3.18 -23.67 -0.74
C THR A 631 3.06 -23.00 0.63
N LYS A 632 4.05 -23.14 1.53
CA LYS A 632 4.00 -22.58 2.88
C LYS A 632 4.35 -21.10 2.87
N MET A 633 3.67 -20.31 3.70
CA MET A 633 3.73 -18.84 3.67
C MET A 633 5.15 -18.28 3.91
N TYR A 634 5.96 -18.93 4.75
CA TYR A 634 7.29 -18.42 5.13
C TYR A 634 8.29 -18.33 3.96
N LEU A 635 8.17 -19.16 2.91
CA LEU A 635 9.04 -19.04 1.74
C LEU A 635 8.77 -17.78 0.95
N TRP A 636 7.50 -17.42 0.83
CA TRP A 636 7.06 -16.21 0.15
C TRP A 636 7.39 -14.96 0.98
N GLU A 637 7.40 -15.07 2.32
CA GLU A 637 7.99 -14.05 3.18
C GLU A 637 9.47 -13.81 2.86
N ILE A 638 10.26 -14.88 2.69
CA ILE A 638 11.68 -14.80 2.34
C ILE A 638 11.86 -14.20 0.94
N LEU A 639 11.11 -14.65 -0.05
CA LEU A 639 11.19 -14.14 -1.43
C LEU A 639 10.88 -12.64 -1.47
N HIS A 640 9.73 -12.23 -0.91
CA HIS A 640 9.35 -10.82 -0.91
C HIS A 640 10.28 -9.96 -0.05
N LEU A 641 10.83 -10.49 1.05
CA LEU A 641 11.87 -9.81 1.82
C LEU A 641 13.13 -9.57 0.98
N THR A 642 13.53 -10.56 0.20
CA THR A 642 14.70 -10.51 -0.70
C THR A 642 14.49 -9.46 -1.79
N ILE A 643 13.34 -9.47 -2.47
CA ILE A 643 12.99 -8.47 -3.49
C ILE A 643 12.96 -7.06 -2.86
N ARG A 644 12.30 -6.88 -1.71
CA ARG A 644 12.23 -5.56 -1.04
C ARG A 644 13.61 -5.03 -0.66
N LYS A 645 14.55 -5.88 -0.25
CA LYS A 645 15.93 -5.46 0.03
C LYS A 645 16.61 -4.94 -1.23
N MET A 646 16.50 -5.69 -2.32
CA MET A 646 17.08 -5.29 -3.60
C MET A 646 16.49 -3.97 -4.08
N SER A 647 15.17 -3.83 -4.03
CA SER A 647 14.47 -2.58 -4.37
C SER A 647 14.89 -1.41 -3.49
N LYS A 648 15.01 -1.60 -2.16
CA LYS A 648 15.51 -0.57 -1.25
C LYS A 648 16.97 -0.21 -1.50
N HIS A 649 17.79 -1.15 -1.93
CA HIS A 649 19.19 -0.89 -2.28
C HIS A 649 19.28 0.02 -3.51
N VAL A 650 18.54 -0.31 -4.59
CA VAL A 650 18.46 0.51 -5.81
C VAL A 650 17.89 1.90 -5.51
N GLN A 651 16.80 1.99 -4.74
CA GLN A 651 16.20 3.26 -4.36
C GLN A 651 17.20 4.15 -3.59
N ARG A 652 17.93 3.57 -2.63
CA ARG A 652 18.92 4.32 -1.84
C ARG A 652 20.03 4.87 -2.73
N LEU A 653 20.62 4.04 -3.60
CA LEU A 653 21.65 4.48 -4.54
C LEU A 653 21.12 5.57 -5.48
N GLY A 654 19.87 5.45 -5.93
CA GLY A 654 19.22 6.46 -6.76
C GLY A 654 19.04 7.80 -6.05
N SER A 655 18.63 7.78 -4.78
CA SER A 655 18.52 8.99 -3.95
C SER A 655 19.89 9.62 -3.69
N GLU A 656 20.90 8.82 -3.31
CA GLU A 656 22.27 9.28 -3.08
C GLU A 656 22.86 9.96 -4.33
N LEU A 657 22.65 9.37 -5.51
CA LEU A 657 23.07 9.95 -6.78
C LEU A 657 22.33 11.25 -7.11
N SER A 658 21.01 11.29 -6.90
CA SER A 658 20.19 12.49 -7.13
C SER A 658 20.66 13.65 -6.25
N ASP A 659 20.90 13.39 -4.97
CA ASP A 659 21.40 14.38 -4.01
C ASP A 659 22.80 14.87 -4.40
N ALA A 660 23.69 13.97 -4.85
CA ALA A 660 25.02 14.33 -5.32
C ALA A 660 24.98 15.22 -6.58
N ARG A 661 24.13 14.89 -7.56
CA ARG A 661 23.92 15.69 -8.77
C ARG A 661 23.33 17.07 -8.46
N GLU A 662 22.41 17.16 -7.51
CA GLU A 662 21.82 18.43 -7.10
C GLU A 662 22.86 19.35 -6.42
N ARG A 663 23.72 18.79 -5.56
CA ARG A 663 24.84 19.53 -4.95
C ARG A 663 25.81 20.04 -6.01
N LEU A 664 26.19 19.21 -6.98
CA LEU A 664 27.08 19.60 -8.08
C LEU A 664 26.49 20.75 -8.93
N ARG A 665 25.19 20.68 -9.28
CA ARG A 665 24.51 21.72 -10.05
C ARG A 665 24.39 23.06 -9.31
N ARG A 666 24.13 23.03 -8.00
CA ARG A 666 24.06 24.26 -7.18
C ARG A 666 25.41 24.96 -7.13
N ASP A 667 26.50 24.20 -7.09
CA ASP A 667 27.86 24.73 -7.08
C ASP A 667 28.25 25.34 -8.45
N GLU A 668 27.87 24.70 -9.57
CA GLU A 668 28.04 25.28 -10.90
C GLU A 668 27.32 26.64 -11.01
N SER A 669 26.08 26.73 -10.52
CA SER A 669 25.31 27.98 -10.54
C SER A 669 25.95 29.08 -9.66
N HIS A 670 26.48 28.73 -8.49
CA HIS A 670 27.19 29.68 -7.63
C HIS A 670 28.54 30.11 -8.21
N SER A 671 29.25 29.23 -8.90
CA SER A 671 30.50 29.59 -9.59
C SER A 671 30.24 30.55 -10.76
N SER A 672 29.13 30.37 -11.50
CA SER A 672 28.75 31.23 -12.61
C SER A 672 28.25 32.62 -12.16
N GLU A 673 27.60 32.75 -10.99
CA GLU A 673 27.20 34.05 -10.45
C GLU A 673 28.39 34.83 -9.87
N SER A 674 29.43 34.15 -9.36
CA SER A 674 30.64 34.82 -8.86
C SER A 674 31.56 35.37 -9.95
N ASP A 675 31.41 34.93 -11.21
CA ASP A 675 32.20 35.43 -12.35
C ASP A 675 31.59 36.67 -13.04
N GLU A 676 30.34 37.06 -12.73
CA GLU A 676 29.72 38.29 -13.28
C GLU A 676 29.97 39.56 -12.43
N GLU A 677 30.54 39.48 -11.22
CA GLU A 677 30.86 40.66 -10.38
C GLU A 677 32.34 41.09 -10.36
N MET A 678 33.25 40.42 -11.07
CA MET A 678 34.68 40.81 -11.16
C MET A 678 35.01 41.64 -12.41
N GLY A 679 34.28 42.74 -12.60
CA GLY A 679 34.50 43.76 -13.62
C GLY A 679 34.42 45.18 -13.09
N GLY A 680 35.19 45.53 -12.04
CA GLY A 680 35.25 46.90 -11.50
C GLY A 680 36.46 47.16 -10.62
N GLU A 681 37.45 47.87 -11.16
CA GLU A 681 38.65 48.36 -10.47
C GLU A 681 38.30 49.34 -9.33
N GLY A 682 38.98 49.24 -8.16
CA GLY A 682 38.91 50.31 -7.14
C GLY A 682 39.43 50.00 -5.73
N ALA A 683 40.76 49.96 -5.57
CA ALA A 683 41.56 50.35 -4.39
C ALA A 683 41.04 50.23 -2.92
N GLY A 684 41.74 49.41 -2.14
CA GLY A 684 42.32 49.81 -0.84
C GLY A 684 41.56 49.51 0.46
N GLY A 685 42.08 48.59 1.30
CA GLY A 685 41.69 48.51 2.70
C GLY A 685 41.97 47.16 3.39
N SER A 686 43.05 47.13 4.18
CA SER A 686 43.49 46.04 5.05
C SER A 686 42.53 45.65 6.18
N GLY A 687 42.34 44.35 6.44
CA GLY A 687 41.70 43.83 7.66
C GLY A 687 41.74 42.30 7.76
N VAL A 688 42.56 41.78 8.67
CA VAL A 688 42.74 40.35 8.98
C VAL A 688 41.56 39.81 9.81
N GLY A 689 41.05 38.62 9.46
CA GLY A 689 40.06 37.90 10.27
C GLY A 689 39.85 36.46 9.80
N LYS A 690 40.71 35.55 10.26
CA LYS A 690 40.63 34.10 10.08
C LYS A 690 39.45 33.50 10.87
N SER A 691 38.49 32.87 10.20
CA SER A 691 37.68 31.77 10.72
C SER A 691 37.36 30.89 9.51
N GLY A 692 37.98 29.73 9.32
CA GLY A 692 37.88 28.60 10.23
C GLY A 692 37.14 27.48 9.49
N SER A 693 37.86 26.89 8.53
CA SER A 693 37.64 25.59 7.89
C SER A 693 36.71 24.65 8.66
N GLY A 694 35.61 24.25 8.01
CA GLY A 694 34.75 23.20 8.55
C GLY A 694 33.54 22.85 7.70
N ASP A 695 33.67 22.75 6.36
CA ASP A 695 32.73 21.92 5.56
C ASP A 695 33.23 21.54 4.14
N ASP A 696 34.53 21.69 3.87
CA ASP A 696 35.10 21.45 2.53
C ASP A 696 35.43 19.96 2.24
N LYS A 697 34.91 19.02 3.05
CA LYS A 697 35.25 17.59 2.99
C LYS A 697 34.19 16.66 2.40
N ASP A 698 33.00 17.17 2.06
CA ASP A 698 31.91 16.40 1.45
C ASP A 698 31.47 16.98 0.09
N LYS A 699 32.45 17.38 -0.73
CA LYS A 699 32.21 17.80 -2.12
C LYS A 699 32.22 16.56 -3.04
N PRO A 700 31.10 16.20 -3.69
CA PRO A 700 31.13 15.13 -4.68
C PRO A 700 31.84 15.61 -5.95
N SER A 701 32.95 14.99 -6.32
CA SER A 701 33.61 15.25 -7.62
C SER A 701 32.83 14.61 -8.78
N GLU A 702 33.05 15.07 -10.02
CA GLU A 702 32.49 14.41 -11.21
C GLU A 702 32.82 12.91 -11.24
N ASP A 703 34.08 12.52 -10.98
CA ASP A 703 34.49 11.11 -10.85
C ASP A 703 33.72 10.34 -9.76
N MET A 704 33.30 11.00 -8.68
CA MET A 704 32.50 10.35 -7.63
C MET A 704 31.06 10.14 -8.08
N VAL A 705 30.48 11.10 -8.81
CA VAL A 705 29.14 10.98 -9.41
C VAL A 705 29.14 9.88 -10.47
N GLU A 706 30.14 9.81 -11.33
CA GLU A 706 30.28 8.74 -12.34
C GLU A 706 30.36 7.35 -11.68
N ARG A 707 31.18 7.19 -10.63
CA ARG A 707 31.23 5.94 -9.85
C ARG A 707 29.91 5.60 -9.14
N MET A 708 29.14 6.61 -8.73
CA MET A 708 27.80 6.40 -8.16
C MET A 708 26.80 5.95 -9.24
N GLU A 709 26.91 6.48 -10.45
CA GLU A 709 26.12 6.06 -11.63
C GLU A 709 26.41 4.61 -11.98
N GLU A 710 27.67 4.22 -12.14
CA GLU A 710 28.07 2.84 -12.41
C GLU A 710 27.51 1.86 -11.36
N ARG A 711 27.58 2.23 -10.07
CA ARG A 711 27.02 1.42 -8.97
C ARG A 711 25.50 1.30 -9.05
N LEU A 712 24.81 2.38 -9.41
CA LEU A 712 23.36 2.35 -9.57
C LEU A 712 22.95 1.48 -10.76
N GLU A 713 23.66 1.58 -11.88
CA GLU A 713 23.41 0.75 -13.06
C GLU A 713 23.63 -0.73 -12.77
N ALA A 714 24.73 -1.08 -12.08
CA ALA A 714 24.98 -2.44 -11.62
C ALA A 714 23.84 -2.96 -10.72
N ALA A 715 23.42 -2.17 -9.73
CA ALA A 715 22.32 -2.56 -8.84
C ALA A 715 20.98 -2.67 -9.58
N GLN A 716 20.71 -1.84 -10.59
CA GLN A 716 19.52 -1.96 -11.43
C GLN A 716 19.57 -3.21 -12.32
N ALA A 717 20.74 -3.57 -12.84
CA ALA A 717 20.96 -4.81 -13.57
C ALA A 717 20.71 -6.03 -12.67
N ASP A 718 21.23 -6.03 -11.45
CA ASP A 718 21.00 -7.08 -10.46
C ASP A 718 19.51 -7.20 -10.09
N GLN A 719 18.81 -6.08 -9.91
CA GLN A 719 17.36 -6.08 -9.65
C GLN A 719 16.59 -6.67 -10.83
N LYS A 720 16.93 -6.27 -12.06
CA LYS A 720 16.33 -6.80 -13.28
C LYS A 720 16.57 -8.31 -13.37
N ASN A 721 17.81 -8.75 -13.18
CA ASN A 721 18.19 -10.17 -13.22
C ASN A 721 17.45 -10.99 -12.16
N LEU A 722 17.30 -10.45 -10.93
CA LEU A 722 16.51 -11.10 -9.89
C LEU A 722 15.06 -11.36 -10.33
N PHE A 723 14.38 -10.37 -10.93
CA PHE A 723 13.04 -10.57 -11.46
C PHE A 723 13.01 -11.58 -12.61
N LEU A 724 13.98 -11.52 -13.53
CA LEU A 724 14.08 -12.48 -14.63
C LEU A 724 14.22 -13.91 -14.10
N ILE A 725 15.10 -14.15 -13.12
CA ILE A 725 15.26 -15.46 -12.47
C ILE A 725 13.94 -15.91 -11.85
N ILE A 726 13.28 -15.06 -11.07
CA ILE A 726 12.01 -15.42 -10.41
C ILE A 726 10.95 -15.81 -11.43
N PHE A 727 10.74 -15.00 -12.47
CA PHE A 727 9.72 -15.26 -13.48
C PHE A 727 10.05 -16.48 -14.34
N GLN A 728 11.32 -16.65 -14.73
CA GLN A 728 11.75 -17.85 -15.45
C GLN A 728 11.52 -19.13 -14.63
N ARG A 729 11.81 -19.10 -13.33
CA ARG A 729 11.55 -20.25 -12.45
C ARG A 729 10.07 -20.54 -12.31
N PHE A 730 9.22 -19.53 -12.15
CA PHE A 730 7.76 -19.71 -12.16
C PHE A 730 7.25 -20.32 -13.47
N ILE A 731 7.68 -19.76 -14.61
CA ILE A 731 7.29 -20.26 -15.94
C ILE A 731 7.68 -21.74 -16.08
N MET A 732 8.90 -22.09 -15.68
CA MET A 732 9.41 -23.46 -15.76
C MET A 732 8.54 -24.44 -14.95
N ILE A 733 8.30 -24.16 -13.65
CA ILE A 733 7.55 -25.10 -12.79
C ILE A 733 6.07 -25.18 -13.15
N LEU A 734 5.45 -24.07 -13.58
CA LEU A 734 4.06 -24.05 -13.99
C LEU A 734 3.88 -24.78 -15.31
N SER A 735 4.78 -24.58 -16.28
CA SER A 735 4.75 -25.29 -17.56
C SER A 735 4.99 -26.79 -17.36
N GLU A 736 5.94 -27.18 -16.50
CA GLU A 736 6.18 -28.59 -16.17
C GLU A 736 4.92 -29.24 -15.59
N HIS A 737 4.23 -28.58 -14.66
CA HIS A 737 2.97 -29.07 -14.08
C HIS A 737 1.86 -29.19 -15.13
N LEU A 738 1.66 -28.16 -15.96
CA LEU A 738 0.62 -28.16 -17.00
C LEU A 738 0.86 -29.29 -18.02
N VAL A 739 2.09 -29.43 -18.53
CA VAL A 739 2.46 -30.49 -19.46
C VAL A 739 2.30 -31.87 -18.83
N ARG A 740 2.68 -32.03 -17.56
CA ARG A 740 2.52 -33.29 -16.84
C ARG A 740 1.05 -33.66 -16.64
N CYS A 741 0.20 -32.71 -16.25
CA CYS A 741 -1.24 -32.94 -16.10
C CYS A 741 -1.90 -33.31 -17.44
N ASP A 742 -1.52 -32.64 -18.52
CA ASP A 742 -1.99 -32.98 -19.88
C ASP A 742 -1.55 -34.41 -20.28
N THR A 743 -0.26 -34.73 -20.06
CA THR A 743 0.30 -36.06 -20.35
C THR A 743 -0.37 -37.18 -19.53
N ASP A 744 -0.63 -36.92 -18.25
CA ASP A 744 -1.25 -37.87 -17.32
C ASP A 744 -2.79 -37.90 -17.44
N ASN A 745 -3.39 -37.06 -18.30
CA ASN A 745 -4.83 -36.83 -18.44
C ASN A 745 -5.53 -36.55 -17.09
N ARG A 746 -4.94 -35.66 -16.30
CA ARG A 746 -5.43 -35.19 -15.01
C ARG A 746 -5.76 -33.71 -15.06
N ASP A 747 -6.70 -33.29 -14.22
CA ASP A 747 -6.99 -31.87 -14.04
C ASP A 747 -5.74 -31.14 -13.54
N PHE A 748 -5.41 -30.02 -14.18
CA PHE A 748 -4.29 -29.18 -13.76
C PHE A 748 -4.64 -28.32 -12.55
N ASP A 749 -5.94 -28.06 -12.32
CA ASP A 749 -6.45 -27.17 -11.28
C ASP A 749 -6.41 -27.81 -9.87
N THR A 750 -5.19 -28.14 -9.46
CA THR A 750 -4.86 -28.68 -8.13
C THR A 750 -4.64 -27.55 -7.12
N PHE A 751 -4.68 -27.86 -5.82
CA PHE A 751 -4.33 -26.87 -4.78
C PHE A 751 -2.92 -26.31 -4.99
N TRP A 752 -1.95 -27.17 -5.32
CA TRP A 752 -0.58 -26.73 -5.61
C TRP A 752 -0.55 -25.72 -6.77
N TYR A 753 -1.29 -25.96 -7.84
CA TYR A 753 -1.36 -25.06 -8.98
C TYR A 753 -1.98 -23.70 -8.58
N ARG A 754 -3.13 -23.71 -7.88
CA ARG A 754 -3.81 -22.50 -7.40
C ARG A 754 -2.91 -21.65 -6.50
N TRP A 755 -2.21 -22.28 -5.56
CA TRP A 755 -1.23 -21.57 -4.73
C TRP A 755 -0.10 -21.01 -5.61
N THR A 756 0.48 -21.80 -6.50
CA THR A 756 1.65 -21.39 -7.29
C THR A 756 1.34 -20.25 -8.27
N ILE A 757 0.24 -20.33 -9.01
CA ILE A 757 -0.19 -19.27 -9.93
C ILE A 757 -0.58 -18.00 -9.16
N GLY A 758 -1.20 -18.15 -7.98
CA GLY A 758 -1.48 -17.04 -7.07
C GLY A 758 -0.22 -16.35 -6.55
N ARG A 759 0.87 -17.09 -6.30
CA ARG A 759 2.17 -16.54 -5.92
C ARG A 759 2.87 -15.79 -7.06
N LEU A 760 2.77 -16.30 -8.30
CA LEU A 760 3.23 -15.55 -9.48
C LEU A 760 2.50 -14.20 -9.58
N GLN A 761 1.17 -14.21 -9.47
CA GLN A 761 0.37 -12.99 -9.47
C GLN A 761 0.74 -12.07 -8.31
N GLN A 762 0.94 -12.59 -7.10
CA GLN A 762 1.38 -11.83 -5.94
C GLN A 762 2.73 -11.12 -6.17
N VAL A 763 3.69 -11.74 -6.87
CA VAL A 763 4.96 -11.08 -7.23
C VAL A 763 4.74 -9.89 -8.16
N PHE A 764 3.90 -10.03 -9.20
CA PHE A 764 3.55 -8.92 -10.08
C PHE A 764 2.88 -7.78 -9.32
N LEU A 765 1.91 -8.11 -8.46
CA LEU A 765 1.10 -7.12 -7.75
C LEU A 765 1.88 -6.42 -6.63
N ALA A 766 2.60 -7.17 -5.79
CA ALA A 766 3.32 -6.60 -4.65
C ALA A 766 4.53 -5.73 -5.05
N HIS A 767 5.07 -5.91 -6.26
CA HIS A 767 6.25 -5.20 -6.76
C HIS A 767 5.98 -4.50 -8.10
N HIS A 768 4.71 -4.13 -8.34
CA HIS A 768 4.27 -3.63 -9.64
C HIS A 768 5.09 -2.43 -10.15
N GLU A 769 5.50 -1.52 -9.26
CA GLU A 769 6.27 -0.33 -9.64
C GLU A 769 7.65 -0.68 -10.20
N GLN A 770 8.30 -1.69 -9.62
CA GLN A 770 9.63 -2.12 -10.04
C GLN A 770 9.53 -2.99 -11.30
N VAL A 771 8.56 -3.92 -11.33
CA VAL A 771 8.35 -4.82 -12.47
C VAL A 771 7.96 -4.04 -13.72
N GLN A 772 7.16 -2.96 -13.59
CA GLN A 772 6.72 -2.14 -14.73
C GLN A 772 7.88 -1.58 -15.55
N LYS A 773 9.02 -1.27 -14.89
CA LYS A 773 10.23 -0.76 -15.56
C LYS A 773 10.85 -1.75 -16.53
N TYR A 774 10.55 -3.04 -16.36
CA TYR A 774 11.10 -4.14 -17.13
C TYR A 774 10.07 -4.84 -18.02
N SER A 775 8.82 -4.35 -18.08
CA SER A 775 7.71 -4.99 -18.81
C SER A 775 8.06 -5.32 -20.27
N SER A 776 8.75 -4.42 -20.98
CA SER A 776 9.16 -4.67 -22.37
C SER A 776 10.14 -5.83 -22.52
N THR A 777 11.10 -5.97 -21.59
CA THR A 777 12.02 -7.11 -21.56
C THR A 777 11.27 -8.38 -21.22
N LEU A 778 10.34 -8.33 -20.25
CA LEU A 778 9.54 -9.48 -19.83
C LEU A 778 8.67 -10.00 -20.97
N GLU A 779 7.99 -9.11 -21.70
CA GLU A 779 7.17 -9.43 -22.86
C GLU A 779 7.99 -10.06 -24.00
N THR A 780 9.19 -9.54 -24.25
CA THR A 780 10.04 -10.02 -25.36
C THR A 780 10.74 -11.34 -25.05
N LEU A 781 11.16 -11.56 -23.81
CA LEU A 781 12.04 -12.68 -23.46
C LEU A 781 11.36 -13.82 -22.70
N LEU A 782 10.34 -13.55 -21.88
CA LEU A 782 9.77 -14.52 -20.95
C LEU A 782 8.28 -14.80 -21.22
N PHE A 783 7.47 -13.76 -21.35
CA PHE A 783 6.02 -13.84 -21.53
C PHE A 783 5.65 -13.62 -22.99
N THR A 784 6.23 -14.44 -23.87
CA THR A 784 5.96 -14.41 -25.31
C THR A 784 4.61 -15.07 -25.63
N HIS A 785 4.14 -14.88 -26.87
CA HIS A 785 2.89 -15.46 -27.36
C HIS A 785 2.88 -17.00 -27.40
N ASP A 786 4.04 -17.64 -27.35
CA ASP A 786 4.19 -19.11 -27.33
C ASP A 786 4.03 -19.71 -25.93
N LEU A 787 4.01 -18.87 -24.88
CA LEU A 787 3.82 -19.31 -23.50
C LEU A 787 2.39 -19.82 -23.27
N ASP A 788 2.23 -20.81 -22.39
CA ASP A 788 0.92 -21.33 -22.03
C ASP A 788 -0.07 -20.19 -21.64
N PRO A 789 -1.30 -20.19 -22.20
CA PRO A 789 -2.26 -19.11 -21.98
C PRO A 789 -2.57 -18.82 -20.52
N HIS A 790 -2.53 -19.83 -19.63
CA HIS A 790 -2.83 -19.64 -18.21
C HIS A 790 -1.76 -18.79 -17.53
N ILE A 791 -0.49 -19.00 -17.87
CA ILE A 791 0.64 -18.24 -17.32
C ILE A 791 0.69 -16.86 -17.96
N LEU A 792 0.54 -16.78 -19.29
CA LEU A 792 0.55 -15.53 -20.04
C LEU A 792 -0.57 -14.58 -19.58
N LYS A 793 -1.74 -15.12 -19.25
CA LYS A 793 -2.87 -14.34 -18.72
C LYS A 793 -2.51 -13.54 -17.47
N VAL A 794 -1.68 -14.08 -16.56
CA VAL A 794 -1.25 -13.34 -15.36
C VAL A 794 -0.42 -12.11 -15.71
N PHE A 795 0.46 -12.23 -16.72
CA PHE A 795 1.24 -11.09 -17.21
C PHE A 795 0.35 -10.05 -17.92
N GLN A 796 -0.60 -10.50 -18.75
CA GLN A 796 -1.56 -9.60 -19.42
C GLN A 796 -2.44 -8.84 -18.42
N GLN A 797 -2.88 -9.51 -17.35
CA GLN A 797 -3.59 -8.89 -16.23
C GLN A 797 -2.73 -7.79 -15.58
N PHE A 798 -1.47 -8.09 -15.28
CA PHE A 798 -0.53 -7.11 -14.72
C PHE A 798 -0.33 -5.89 -15.63
N VAL A 799 -0.10 -6.09 -16.93
CA VAL A 799 0.07 -4.98 -17.90
C VAL A 799 -1.17 -4.10 -17.94
N SER A 800 -2.36 -4.71 -17.84
CA SER A 800 -3.63 -3.98 -17.90
C SER A 800 -3.93 -3.09 -16.69
N LEU A 801 -3.11 -3.12 -15.64
CA LEU A 801 -3.22 -2.20 -14.49
C LEU A 801 -2.83 -0.75 -14.84
N ARG A 802 -2.06 -0.56 -15.93
CA ARG A 802 -1.60 0.75 -16.40
C ARG A 802 -1.83 0.99 -17.90
N ALA A 803 -2.46 0.02 -18.57
CA ALA A 803 -2.72 0.08 -20.01
C ALA A 803 -3.79 1.11 -20.37
#